data_AF-A0A1I2QBL8-F1
#
_entry.id   AF-A0A1I2QBL8-F1
#
_cell.length_a   1.000
_cell.length_b   1.000
_cell.length_c   1.000
_cell.angle_alpha   90.00
_cell.angle_beta   90.00
_cell.angle_gamma   90.00
#
_symmetry.space_group_name_H-M   'P 1'
#
loop_
_entity.id
_entity.type
_entity.pdbx_description
1 polymer ?
#
loop_
_entity_poly.entity_id
_entity_poly.type
_entity_poly.pdbx_seq_one_letter_code
_entity_poly.pdbx_strand_id
1 'polypeptide(L)'
;MVHGMGFELQNPSGFLNLFQWWRESDHALVPEREAELVPPCHINFGSDRLFTVRVESALASDRRAVPFPDGSVRRVIRVDPRSLFERLEPIYACIDAVQRGELLGVVLSGTWPVWVSRNVSGARSYDEYENWRTILRWVEVVTTSQEDSILPAGERPVVISVHVEWPDLDHLNEAVADREVSGAISYRVALNGESAEFHIGAKWHHGLRRQDNFAEIVLAATLLRCIAELRGVKVTLEDALDYVRRVVGSVDLRWRHALMAERPIEVLRAHGLVSERYRHVPLSAAALVKCGSALSVAGSKPGQRIEGQEACFDFLTKLQAVLLETLCKAISQFNRESVVLTALEQYQIALAEQRSWETSARALRNIHGVEGDQKASFEQRNHINATIRACSILTEIAASHAVLDNGYEVGTIDFDELQALALQVFAVSDLIPALRGGQIKAELRISPTGHLLHDHEFGEAALGPTVRLLHSQDRADQSEAYSRLYEVPDLTPAEPDPRFFEALNAEYGVPAEIFVQLGDFLVRIAIEIQLSAFAMRRSELLARLSALSIEGAPDFAPVIDRLTLPCRNGWDDLPTGAQKLDFDISRFDRRFSLIGRPLVAMTSDDDPLLAVAPAIVERAARHNVAGASVGGLQGDFWVSKAMRSYVGRAGEHSGMEFNERVADVVEARGLTAAASVKPSACLNHKATDELKRLGDIDVLAFSPDGKHAWVIEAKDIKLCRTLSETARRLSEYRGLPLPNGKPDNLLRHLNRVAYIRENAADLAKRNNLPEIPEVHGLVIVDVPQPMTFVIASESKDARFVCVDSLDDINWTP
;
A
#
# COMPACT_ATOMS: atom_id res chain seq x y z
N MET A 1 5.06 11.77 -31.59
CA MET A 1 6.38 12.08 -30.99
C MET A 1 7.51 11.30 -31.64
N VAL A 2 7.55 9.97 -31.54
CA VAL A 2 8.63 9.12 -32.09
C VAL A 2 8.93 9.37 -33.57
N HIS A 3 7.91 9.43 -34.44
CA HIS A 3 8.08 9.81 -35.84
C HIS A 3 8.64 11.24 -36.00
N GLY A 4 8.22 12.18 -35.16
CA GLY A 4 8.75 13.55 -35.15
C GLY A 4 10.22 13.64 -34.72
N MET A 5 10.74 12.61 -34.03
CA MET A 5 12.16 12.46 -33.71
C MET A 5 12.97 11.83 -34.86
N GLY A 6 12.32 11.38 -35.94
CA GLY A 6 12.97 10.76 -37.11
C GLY A 6 13.02 9.23 -37.09
N PHE A 7 12.28 8.56 -36.22
CA PHE A 7 12.15 7.10 -36.22
C PHE A 7 10.92 6.66 -37.03
N GLU A 8 11.15 5.86 -38.06
CA GLU A 8 10.12 5.32 -38.94
C GLU A 8 9.85 3.85 -38.60
N LEU A 9 8.66 3.54 -38.09
CA LEU A 9 8.27 2.19 -37.70
C LEU A 9 7.58 1.48 -38.88
N GLN A 10 8.16 0.40 -39.38
CA GLN A 10 7.55 -0.44 -40.41
C GLN A 10 6.59 -1.44 -39.78
N ASN A 11 5.29 -1.12 -39.82
CA ASN A 11 4.25 -1.94 -39.21
C ASN A 11 3.10 -2.27 -40.19
N PRO A 12 3.32 -3.16 -41.16
CA PRO A 12 2.28 -3.54 -42.14
C PRO A 12 1.09 -4.28 -41.49
N SER A 13 1.27 -4.86 -40.29
CA SER A 13 0.26 -5.68 -39.60
C SER A 13 -0.65 -4.89 -38.63
N GLY A 14 -0.57 -3.56 -38.63
CA GLY A 14 -1.52 -2.69 -37.92
C GLY A 14 -1.38 -2.67 -36.39
N PHE A 15 -2.39 -2.11 -35.72
CA PHE A 15 -2.28 -1.68 -34.32
C PHE A 15 -1.91 -2.80 -33.33
N LEU A 16 -2.51 -3.99 -33.42
CA LEU A 16 -2.20 -5.08 -32.48
C LEU A 16 -0.75 -5.56 -32.57
N ASN A 17 -0.16 -5.51 -33.77
CA ASN A 17 1.25 -5.83 -33.96
C ASN A 17 2.16 -4.78 -33.31
N LEU A 18 1.80 -3.50 -33.43
CA LEU A 18 2.48 -2.39 -32.75
C LEU A 18 2.31 -2.45 -31.23
N PHE A 19 1.11 -2.80 -30.74
CA PHE A 19 0.83 -2.93 -29.32
C PHE A 19 1.67 -4.05 -28.68
N GLN A 20 1.82 -5.19 -29.37
CA GLN A 20 2.69 -6.26 -28.89
C GLN A 20 4.16 -5.85 -28.94
N TRP A 21 4.59 -5.18 -30.00
CA TRP A 21 5.94 -4.61 -30.10
C TRP A 21 6.23 -3.65 -28.93
N TRP A 22 5.27 -2.79 -28.61
CA TRP A 22 5.34 -1.87 -27.48
C TRP A 22 5.50 -2.64 -26.16
N ARG A 23 4.72 -3.70 -25.90
CA ARG A 23 4.86 -4.54 -24.70
C ARG A 23 6.22 -5.25 -24.62
N GLU A 24 6.69 -5.85 -25.72
CA GLU A 24 7.96 -6.58 -25.77
C GLU A 24 9.18 -5.67 -25.62
N SER A 25 9.05 -4.40 -26.01
CA SER A 25 10.09 -3.38 -25.92
C SER A 25 10.03 -2.60 -24.60
N ASP A 26 9.53 -3.23 -23.53
CA ASP A 26 9.31 -2.62 -22.22
C ASP A 26 8.54 -1.29 -22.28
N HIS A 27 7.46 -1.28 -23.06
CA HIS A 27 6.59 -0.14 -23.23
C HIS A 27 7.27 1.07 -23.90
N ALA A 28 8.35 0.85 -24.65
CA ALA A 28 8.93 1.81 -25.59
C ALA A 28 8.60 1.43 -27.04
N LEU A 29 8.48 2.42 -27.93
CA LEU A 29 8.32 2.15 -29.37
C LEU A 29 9.66 1.95 -30.09
N VAL A 30 10.74 2.46 -29.50
CA VAL A 30 12.12 2.22 -29.92
C VAL A 30 12.81 1.56 -28.72
N PRO A 31 13.40 0.35 -28.87
CA PRO A 31 13.97 -0.38 -27.76
C PRO A 31 15.04 0.45 -27.04
N GLU A 32 14.84 0.68 -25.74
CA GLU A 32 15.65 1.66 -25.02
C GLU A 32 17.12 1.24 -24.87
N ARG A 33 17.37 -0.07 -24.83
CA ARG A 33 18.71 -0.65 -24.70
C ARG A 33 19.55 -0.57 -25.99
N GLU A 34 18.91 -0.35 -27.13
CA GLU A 34 19.57 -0.19 -28.43
C GLU A 34 20.07 1.24 -28.62
N ALA A 35 20.85 1.72 -27.66
CA ALA A 35 21.21 3.13 -27.55
C ALA A 35 22.26 3.61 -28.57
N GLU A 36 22.65 2.76 -29.52
CA GLU A 36 23.36 3.14 -30.74
C GLU A 36 22.40 3.57 -31.87
N LEU A 37 21.08 3.36 -31.72
CA LEU A 37 20.10 3.79 -32.71
C LEU A 37 20.00 5.32 -32.71
N VAL A 38 20.40 5.92 -33.84
CA VAL A 38 20.34 7.37 -34.07
C VAL A 38 19.37 7.67 -35.21
N PRO A 39 18.43 8.62 -35.06
CA PRO A 39 17.55 9.01 -36.14
C PRO A 39 18.30 9.86 -37.20
N PRO A 40 17.87 9.85 -38.49
CA PRO A 40 16.72 9.12 -39.01
C PRO A 40 17.00 7.61 -39.12
N CYS A 41 16.07 6.79 -38.64
CA CYS A 41 16.23 5.35 -38.57
C CYS A 41 14.92 4.63 -38.90
N HIS A 42 14.99 3.61 -39.75
CA HIS A 42 13.86 2.72 -40.03
C HIS A 42 13.95 1.49 -39.13
N ILE A 43 12.93 1.27 -38.32
CA ILE A 43 12.82 0.11 -37.45
C ILE A 43 11.84 -0.85 -38.08
N ASN A 44 12.34 -2.03 -38.46
CA ASN A 44 11.55 -3.12 -38.96
C ASN A 44 11.45 -4.21 -37.88
N PHE A 45 10.24 -4.65 -37.60
CA PHE A 45 9.97 -5.73 -36.67
C PHE A 45 8.97 -6.70 -37.30
N GLY A 46 9.11 -7.98 -36.94
CA GLY A 46 8.23 -9.07 -37.41
C GLY A 46 6.73 -8.73 -37.32
N SER A 47 6.01 -9.18 -38.34
CA SER A 47 4.62 -8.84 -38.64
C SER A 47 3.61 -9.82 -38.03
N ASP A 48 4.08 -10.82 -37.28
CA ASP A 48 3.33 -11.94 -36.72
C ASP A 48 3.01 -11.81 -35.22
N ARG A 49 3.50 -10.75 -34.55
CA ARG A 49 3.29 -10.52 -33.10
C ARG A 49 1.83 -10.37 -32.69
N LEU A 50 0.97 -9.93 -33.61
CA LEU A 50 -0.47 -9.88 -33.34
C LEU A 50 -1.07 -11.25 -33.00
N PHE A 51 -0.42 -12.36 -33.38
CA PHE A 51 -0.85 -13.71 -33.01
C PHE A 51 -0.85 -13.88 -31.49
N THR A 52 0.22 -13.49 -30.80
CA THR A 52 0.33 -13.57 -29.33
C THR A 52 -0.81 -12.82 -28.65
N VAL A 53 -1.04 -11.56 -29.03
CA VAL A 53 -2.13 -10.74 -28.46
C VAL A 53 -3.51 -11.35 -28.73
N ARG A 54 -3.71 -11.93 -29.92
CA ARG A 54 -4.97 -12.60 -30.27
C ARG A 54 -5.19 -13.85 -29.45
N VAL A 55 -4.15 -14.68 -29.26
CA VAL A 55 -4.22 -15.88 -28.43
C VAL A 55 -4.50 -15.51 -26.98
N GLU A 56 -3.74 -14.57 -26.41
CA GLU A 56 -3.95 -14.08 -25.04
C GLU A 56 -5.37 -13.54 -24.86
N SER A 57 -5.84 -12.68 -25.76
CA SER A 57 -7.19 -12.09 -25.70
C SER A 57 -8.30 -13.14 -25.87
N ALA A 58 -8.10 -14.13 -26.74
CA ALA A 58 -9.04 -15.23 -26.95
C ALA A 58 -9.12 -16.15 -25.72
N LEU A 59 -7.99 -16.46 -25.08
CA LEU A 59 -7.94 -17.28 -23.85
C LEU A 59 -8.52 -16.52 -22.64
N ALA A 60 -8.18 -15.24 -22.51
CA ALA A 60 -8.68 -14.36 -21.45
C ALA A 60 -10.20 -14.20 -21.51
N SER A 61 -10.71 -13.79 -22.67
CA SER A 61 -12.14 -13.57 -22.89
C SER A 61 -12.93 -14.88 -22.94
N ASP A 62 -12.33 -15.92 -23.53
CA ASP A 62 -12.89 -17.25 -23.73
C ASP A 62 -14.37 -17.21 -24.14
N ARG A 63 -14.63 -16.57 -25.30
CA ARG A 63 -15.99 -16.40 -25.81
C ARG A 63 -16.55 -17.75 -26.23
N ARG A 64 -17.69 -18.13 -25.66
CA ARG A 64 -18.33 -19.44 -25.90
C ARG A 64 -19.78 -19.29 -26.31
N ALA A 65 -20.28 -20.33 -26.96
CA ALA A 65 -21.70 -20.54 -27.21
C ALA A 65 -22.15 -21.69 -26.30
N VAL A 66 -23.04 -21.40 -25.35
CA VAL A 66 -23.40 -22.33 -24.28
C VAL A 66 -24.90 -22.64 -24.35
N PRO A 67 -25.31 -23.93 -24.30
CA PRO A 67 -26.72 -24.32 -24.28
C PRO A 67 -27.47 -23.74 -23.08
N PHE A 68 -28.72 -23.37 -23.30
CA PHE A 68 -29.65 -22.87 -22.28
C PHE A 68 -30.84 -23.84 -22.14
N PRO A 69 -31.53 -23.89 -20.97
CA PRO A 69 -32.65 -24.81 -20.75
C PRO A 69 -33.81 -24.70 -21.75
N ASP A 70 -34.03 -23.53 -22.36
CA ASP A 70 -35.08 -23.34 -23.38
C ASP A 70 -34.73 -23.94 -24.77
N GLY A 71 -33.60 -24.66 -24.88
CA GLY A 71 -33.08 -25.22 -26.12
C GLY A 71 -32.30 -24.23 -26.99
N SER A 72 -32.26 -22.95 -26.62
CA SER A 72 -31.45 -21.94 -27.30
C SER A 72 -29.97 -22.03 -26.87
N VAL A 73 -29.13 -21.29 -27.59
CA VAL A 73 -27.72 -21.14 -27.28
C VAL A 73 -27.45 -19.67 -26.97
N ARG A 74 -26.72 -19.41 -25.88
CA ARG A 74 -26.37 -18.06 -25.43
C ARG A 74 -24.88 -17.83 -25.62
N ARG A 75 -24.53 -16.60 -26.05
CA ARG A 75 -23.12 -16.20 -26.17
C ARG A 75 -22.64 -15.67 -24.84
N VAL A 76 -21.52 -16.19 -24.38
CA VAL A 76 -20.94 -15.82 -23.09
C VAL A 76 -19.49 -15.40 -23.23
N ILE A 77 -19.04 -14.59 -22.27
CA ILE A 77 -17.65 -14.14 -22.11
C ILE A 77 -17.27 -14.27 -20.64
N ARG A 78 -16.01 -14.57 -20.33
CA ARG A 78 -15.54 -14.70 -18.94
C ARG A 78 -15.83 -13.42 -18.15
N VAL A 79 -16.34 -13.55 -16.92
CA VAL A 79 -16.67 -12.41 -16.05
C VAL A 79 -15.42 -11.61 -15.71
N ASP A 80 -14.37 -12.32 -15.31
CA ASP A 80 -13.07 -11.75 -14.96
C ASP A 80 -12.02 -12.21 -16.01
N PRO A 81 -11.94 -11.55 -17.19
CA PRO A 81 -10.99 -11.92 -18.25
C PRO A 81 -9.55 -11.49 -17.95
N ARG A 82 -9.35 -10.71 -16.88
CA ARG A 82 -8.04 -10.33 -16.34
C ARG A 82 -8.06 -10.69 -14.88
N SER A 83 -7.20 -11.63 -14.50
CA SER A 83 -7.02 -12.00 -13.10
C SER A 83 -5.68 -11.48 -12.62
N LEU A 84 -5.67 -10.89 -11.42
CA LEU A 84 -4.43 -10.60 -10.70
C LEU A 84 -3.79 -11.89 -10.17
N PHE A 85 -4.52 -13.00 -10.22
CA PHE A 85 -4.10 -14.34 -9.85
C PHE A 85 -3.96 -15.18 -11.12
N GLU A 86 -2.97 -16.07 -11.21
CA GLU A 86 -2.61 -16.76 -12.48
C GLU A 86 -3.72 -17.66 -13.07
N ARG A 87 -4.83 -17.86 -12.35
CA ARG A 87 -5.99 -18.67 -12.74
C ARG A 87 -7.10 -17.80 -13.36
N LEU A 88 -7.57 -18.20 -14.53
CA LEU A 88 -8.80 -17.71 -15.15
C LEU A 88 -9.98 -18.62 -14.78
N GLU A 89 -10.97 -18.10 -14.06
CA GLU A 89 -12.04 -18.94 -13.52
C GLU A 89 -13.14 -19.20 -14.55
N PRO A 90 -13.72 -20.41 -14.61
CA PRO A 90 -14.71 -20.81 -15.61
C PRO A 90 -16.10 -20.22 -15.33
N ILE A 91 -16.15 -18.93 -15.00
CA ILE A 91 -17.36 -18.16 -14.75
C ILE A 91 -17.53 -17.15 -15.88
N TYR A 92 -18.69 -17.15 -16.50
CA TYR A 92 -18.99 -16.37 -17.70
C TYR A 92 -20.29 -15.59 -17.54
N ALA A 93 -20.37 -14.41 -18.18
CA ALA A 93 -21.58 -13.61 -18.30
C ALA A 93 -22.17 -13.72 -19.71
N CYS A 94 -23.49 -13.73 -19.81
CA CYS A 94 -24.22 -13.67 -21.08
C CYS A 94 -24.10 -12.27 -21.70
N ILE A 95 -23.51 -12.20 -22.90
CA ILE A 95 -23.24 -10.93 -23.59
C ILE A 95 -24.53 -10.17 -23.86
N ASP A 96 -25.57 -10.86 -24.35
CA ASP A 96 -26.84 -10.24 -24.70
C ASP A 96 -27.61 -9.76 -23.46
N ALA A 97 -27.46 -10.43 -22.31
CA ALA A 97 -28.10 -10.05 -21.05
C ALA A 97 -27.45 -8.79 -20.44
N VAL A 98 -26.12 -8.73 -20.43
CA VAL A 98 -25.37 -7.56 -19.97
C VAL A 98 -25.77 -6.30 -20.78
N GLN A 99 -25.96 -6.44 -22.09
CA GLN A 99 -26.44 -5.34 -22.95
C GLN A 99 -27.85 -4.84 -22.59
N ARG A 100 -28.67 -5.68 -21.95
CA ARG A 100 -30.01 -5.31 -21.44
C ARG A 100 -29.99 -4.87 -19.97
N GLY A 101 -28.82 -4.86 -19.32
CA GLY A 101 -28.71 -4.57 -17.88
C GLY A 101 -29.17 -5.73 -16.98
N GLU A 102 -29.23 -6.96 -17.51
CA GLU A 102 -29.61 -8.16 -16.77
C GLU A 102 -28.37 -8.91 -16.29
N LEU A 103 -28.41 -9.46 -15.07
CA LEU A 103 -27.35 -10.34 -14.57
C LEU A 103 -27.69 -11.79 -14.92
N LEU A 104 -27.06 -12.31 -15.96
CA LEU A 104 -27.15 -13.72 -16.33
C LEU A 104 -25.75 -14.29 -16.53
N GLY A 105 -25.39 -15.26 -15.70
CA GLY A 105 -24.08 -15.88 -15.69
C GLY A 105 -24.16 -17.39 -15.80
N VAL A 106 -23.04 -18.01 -16.15
CA VAL A 106 -22.91 -19.46 -16.25
C VAL A 106 -21.55 -19.91 -15.72
N VAL A 107 -21.55 -21.03 -15.02
CA VAL A 107 -20.34 -21.69 -14.55
C VAL A 107 -20.09 -22.97 -15.35
N LEU A 108 -18.85 -23.16 -15.82
CA LEU A 108 -18.42 -24.27 -16.69
C LEU A 108 -17.30 -25.13 -16.07
N SER A 109 -17.20 -25.20 -14.73
CA SER A 109 -16.22 -26.04 -14.00
C SER A 109 -16.62 -27.51 -13.89
N GLY A 110 -17.90 -27.84 -14.07
CA GLY A 110 -18.42 -29.20 -14.04
C GLY A 110 -18.53 -29.83 -15.43
N THR A 111 -19.26 -30.95 -15.51
CA THR A 111 -19.53 -31.63 -16.79
C THR A 111 -20.70 -31.00 -17.54
N TRP A 112 -21.40 -30.03 -16.95
CA TRP A 112 -22.53 -29.31 -17.55
C TRP A 112 -22.59 -27.82 -17.16
N PRO A 113 -23.31 -26.98 -17.94
CA PRO A 113 -23.51 -25.56 -17.62
C PRO A 113 -24.54 -25.34 -16.50
N VAL A 114 -24.18 -24.55 -15.49
CA VAL A 114 -25.11 -24.07 -14.44
C VAL A 114 -25.30 -22.57 -14.61
N TRP A 115 -26.51 -22.16 -15.02
CA TRP A 115 -26.86 -20.76 -15.21
C TRP A 115 -27.43 -20.15 -13.94
N VAL A 116 -27.06 -18.91 -13.66
CA VAL A 116 -27.58 -18.12 -12.54
C VAL A 116 -28.09 -16.78 -13.06
N SER A 117 -29.38 -16.51 -12.87
CA SER A 117 -30.04 -15.28 -13.29
C SER A 117 -30.44 -14.42 -12.09
N ARG A 118 -30.34 -13.09 -12.25
CA ARG A 118 -30.81 -12.10 -11.30
C ARG A 118 -31.32 -10.86 -12.04
N ASN A 119 -32.54 -10.46 -11.75
CA ASN A 119 -33.07 -9.17 -12.19
C ASN A 119 -32.64 -8.09 -11.20
N VAL A 120 -32.01 -7.03 -11.70
CA VAL A 120 -31.55 -5.90 -10.88
C VAL A 120 -32.44 -4.70 -11.14
N SER A 121 -32.99 -4.12 -10.08
CA SER A 121 -33.70 -2.84 -10.14
C SER A 121 -33.48 -2.05 -8.85
N GLY A 122 -33.44 -0.72 -8.96
CA GLY A 122 -33.35 0.18 -7.81
C GLY A 122 -31.92 0.50 -7.33
N ALA A 123 -31.83 1.09 -6.14
CA ALA A 123 -30.62 1.72 -5.61
C ALA A 123 -29.51 0.76 -5.12
N ARG A 124 -29.75 -0.55 -5.08
CA ARG A 124 -28.81 -1.58 -4.59
C ARG A 124 -28.09 -2.35 -5.70
N SER A 125 -27.93 -1.75 -6.89
CA SER A 125 -27.37 -2.43 -8.06
C SER A 125 -25.96 -3.02 -7.83
N TYR A 126 -25.12 -2.32 -7.05
CA TYR A 126 -23.79 -2.81 -6.66
C TYR A 126 -23.87 -4.06 -5.77
N ASP A 127 -24.65 -4.02 -4.69
CA ASP A 127 -24.77 -5.15 -3.76
C ASP A 127 -25.42 -6.38 -4.43
N GLU A 128 -26.37 -6.15 -5.33
CA GLU A 128 -26.98 -7.20 -6.15
C GLU A 128 -25.96 -7.86 -7.08
N TYR A 129 -25.11 -7.07 -7.74
CA TYR A 129 -24.02 -7.58 -8.56
C TYR A 129 -23.03 -8.41 -7.73
N GLU A 130 -22.62 -7.92 -6.56
CA GLU A 130 -21.67 -8.62 -5.69
C GLU A 130 -22.25 -9.94 -5.13
N ASN A 131 -23.54 -9.98 -4.77
CA ASN A 131 -24.22 -11.22 -4.38
C ASN A 131 -24.30 -12.21 -5.54
N TRP A 132 -24.68 -11.75 -6.73
CA TRP A 132 -24.73 -12.60 -7.93
C TRP A 132 -23.35 -13.17 -8.26
N ARG A 133 -22.28 -12.36 -8.19
CA ARG A 133 -20.90 -12.80 -8.39
C ARG A 133 -20.48 -13.84 -7.34
N THR A 134 -20.86 -13.64 -6.09
CA THR A 134 -20.61 -14.59 -4.98
C THR A 134 -21.30 -15.93 -5.20
N ILE A 135 -22.53 -15.92 -5.67
CA ILE A 135 -23.28 -17.13 -5.99
C ILE A 135 -22.57 -17.91 -7.10
N LEU A 136 -22.11 -17.23 -8.17
CA LEU A 136 -21.36 -17.89 -9.24
C LEU A 136 -20.07 -18.54 -8.72
N ARG A 137 -19.35 -17.88 -7.80
CA ARG A 137 -18.15 -18.44 -7.14
C ARG A 137 -18.46 -19.71 -6.36
N TRP A 138 -19.53 -19.69 -5.58
CA TRP A 138 -19.95 -20.87 -4.83
C TRP A 138 -20.44 -22.01 -5.74
N VAL A 139 -21.14 -21.68 -6.83
CA VAL A 139 -21.49 -22.67 -7.86
C VAL A 139 -20.23 -23.32 -8.44
N GLU A 140 -19.17 -22.55 -8.73
CA GLU A 140 -17.88 -23.11 -9.17
C GLU A 140 -17.32 -24.09 -8.15
N VAL A 141 -17.24 -23.69 -6.88
CA VAL A 141 -16.68 -24.53 -5.80
C VAL A 141 -17.43 -25.85 -5.66
N VAL A 142 -18.77 -25.80 -5.58
CA VAL A 142 -19.58 -27.00 -5.34
C VAL A 142 -19.70 -27.92 -6.55
N THR A 143 -19.46 -27.42 -7.77
CA THR A 143 -19.53 -28.22 -9.00
C THR A 143 -18.17 -28.76 -9.46
N THR A 144 -17.06 -28.20 -8.97
CA THR A 144 -15.69 -28.62 -9.32
C THR A 144 -15.32 -29.95 -8.67
N SER A 145 -15.70 -30.13 -7.41
CA SER A 145 -15.61 -31.42 -6.72
C SER A 145 -16.85 -32.21 -7.13
N GLN A 146 -16.71 -33.27 -7.93
CA GLN A 146 -17.83 -34.15 -8.30
C GLN A 146 -17.70 -35.45 -7.50
N GLU A 147 -18.53 -35.61 -6.47
CA GLU A 147 -18.88 -36.94 -5.93
C GLU A 147 -20.14 -37.41 -6.66
N ASP A 148 -20.03 -38.48 -7.46
CA ASP A 148 -21.15 -39.03 -8.26
C ASP A 148 -22.41 -39.35 -7.43
N SER A 149 -22.23 -39.64 -6.14
CA SER A 149 -23.32 -39.88 -5.17
C SER A 149 -24.13 -38.62 -4.82
N ILE A 150 -23.57 -37.44 -5.05
CA ILE A 150 -24.17 -36.14 -4.70
C ILE A 150 -24.52 -35.35 -5.97
N LEU A 151 -23.59 -35.28 -6.91
CA LEU A 151 -23.73 -34.59 -8.19
C LEU A 151 -23.46 -35.55 -9.34
N PRO A 152 -24.46 -36.33 -9.79
CA PRO A 152 -24.25 -37.29 -10.88
C PRO A 152 -23.99 -36.58 -12.21
N ALA A 153 -23.17 -37.21 -13.05
CA ALA A 153 -22.88 -36.79 -14.41
C ALA A 153 -24.13 -36.42 -15.22
N GLY A 154 -24.01 -35.40 -16.08
CA GLY A 154 -25.14 -34.85 -16.82
C GLY A 154 -24.76 -34.00 -18.02
N GLU A 155 -25.62 -33.98 -19.03
CA GLU A 155 -25.41 -33.15 -20.24
C GLU A 155 -26.40 -31.97 -20.36
N ARG A 156 -27.44 -31.92 -19.51
CA ARG A 156 -28.50 -30.89 -19.62
C ARG A 156 -28.14 -29.62 -18.84
N PRO A 157 -28.26 -28.42 -19.45
CA PRO A 157 -28.08 -27.16 -18.75
C PRO A 157 -29.22 -26.96 -17.74
N VAL A 158 -28.93 -26.25 -16.65
CA VAL A 158 -29.92 -25.87 -15.63
C VAL A 158 -29.86 -24.37 -15.37
N VAL A 159 -30.96 -23.76 -14.92
CA VAL A 159 -31.00 -22.34 -14.55
C VAL A 159 -31.55 -22.11 -13.15
N ILE A 160 -30.85 -21.28 -12.37
CA ILE A 160 -31.23 -20.87 -11.04
C ILE A 160 -31.56 -19.37 -11.08
N SER A 161 -32.81 -19.02 -10.79
CA SER A 161 -33.27 -17.63 -10.68
C SER A 161 -33.21 -17.16 -9.24
N VAL A 162 -32.40 -16.15 -8.96
CA VAL A 162 -32.11 -15.70 -7.60
C VAL A 162 -33.03 -14.54 -7.19
N HIS A 163 -33.61 -14.67 -6.00
CA HIS A 163 -34.44 -13.70 -5.32
C HIS A 163 -33.80 -13.32 -3.98
N VAL A 164 -33.42 -12.05 -3.84
CA VAL A 164 -32.81 -11.52 -2.60
C VAL A 164 -33.79 -10.57 -1.92
N GLU A 165 -34.02 -10.80 -0.63
CA GLU A 165 -34.71 -9.89 0.28
C GLU A 165 -33.69 -9.21 1.18
N TRP A 166 -33.67 -7.88 1.16
CA TRP A 166 -32.68 -7.10 1.89
C TRP A 166 -33.13 -6.80 3.32
N PRO A 167 -32.23 -6.85 4.31
CA PRO A 167 -32.53 -6.39 5.65
C PRO A 167 -32.68 -4.87 5.70
N ASP A 168 -33.36 -4.42 6.76
CA ASP A 168 -33.33 -3.02 7.16
C ASP A 168 -31.91 -2.64 7.59
N LEU A 169 -31.40 -1.51 7.06
CA LEU A 169 -30.00 -1.10 7.23
C LEU A 169 -29.67 -0.83 8.70
N ASP A 170 -30.63 -0.34 9.47
CA ASP A 170 -30.46 0.02 10.89
C ASP A 170 -30.28 -1.22 11.80
N HIS A 171 -30.57 -2.43 11.32
CA HIS A 171 -30.63 -3.66 12.13
C HIS A 171 -29.54 -4.69 11.83
N LEU A 172 -28.60 -4.41 10.93
CA LEU A 172 -27.54 -5.36 10.54
C LEU A 172 -26.59 -5.77 11.67
N ASN A 173 -26.62 -5.11 12.84
CA ASN A 173 -25.81 -5.42 14.02
C ASN A 173 -26.33 -6.59 14.87
N GLU A 174 -27.52 -7.11 14.59
CA GLU A 174 -28.09 -8.20 15.39
C GLU A 174 -27.36 -9.53 15.15
N ALA A 175 -26.94 -10.17 16.24
CA ALA A 175 -26.49 -11.57 16.21
C ALA A 175 -27.63 -12.48 15.74
N VAL A 176 -27.30 -13.50 14.95
CA VAL A 176 -28.28 -14.40 14.33
C VAL A 176 -27.88 -15.85 14.55
N ALA A 177 -28.83 -16.67 15.00
CA ALA A 177 -28.58 -18.09 15.26
C ALA A 177 -28.48 -18.90 13.95
N ASP A 178 -27.78 -20.04 13.99
CA ASP A 178 -27.61 -20.93 12.84
C ASP A 178 -28.94 -21.27 12.15
N ARG A 179 -29.97 -21.61 12.94
CA ARG A 179 -31.29 -21.95 12.45
C ARG A 179 -31.96 -20.82 11.67
N GLU A 180 -31.74 -19.57 12.08
CA GLU A 180 -32.31 -18.40 11.42
C GLU A 180 -31.59 -18.11 10.09
N VAL A 181 -30.25 -18.24 10.06
CA VAL A 181 -29.48 -18.13 8.81
C VAL A 181 -29.86 -19.23 7.83
N SER A 182 -29.92 -20.48 8.27
CA SER A 182 -30.34 -21.62 7.43
C SER A 182 -31.78 -21.52 6.98
N GLY A 183 -32.69 -21.04 7.84
CA GLY A 183 -34.09 -20.84 7.49
C GLY A 183 -34.32 -19.67 6.52
N ALA A 184 -33.35 -18.76 6.39
CA ALA A 184 -33.43 -17.63 5.47
C ALA A 184 -33.08 -17.98 4.02
N ILE A 185 -32.50 -19.16 3.75
CA ILE A 185 -32.22 -19.59 2.37
C ILE A 185 -33.12 -20.77 2.01
N SER A 186 -33.78 -20.69 0.86
CA SER A 186 -34.58 -21.79 0.35
C SER A 186 -34.57 -21.82 -1.17
N TYR A 187 -35.03 -22.93 -1.75
CA TYR A 187 -35.20 -23.04 -3.18
C TYR A 187 -36.45 -23.85 -3.51
N ARG A 188 -36.95 -23.67 -4.74
CA ARG A 188 -38.04 -24.46 -5.33
C ARG A 188 -37.66 -24.87 -6.74
N VAL A 189 -37.59 -26.17 -6.99
CA VAL A 189 -37.37 -26.71 -8.34
C VAL A 189 -38.68 -26.70 -9.12
N ALA A 190 -38.65 -26.24 -10.36
CA ALA A 190 -39.79 -26.23 -11.26
C ALA A 190 -40.17 -27.64 -11.71
N LEU A 191 -41.43 -27.86 -12.08
CA LEU A 191 -41.94 -29.19 -12.46
C LEU A 191 -41.23 -29.80 -13.69
N ASN A 192 -40.63 -28.97 -14.55
CA ASN A 192 -39.84 -29.45 -15.70
C ASN A 192 -38.47 -30.02 -15.28
N GLY A 193 -38.01 -29.77 -14.06
CA GLY A 193 -36.70 -30.20 -13.56
C GLY A 193 -35.50 -29.47 -14.19
N GLU A 194 -35.72 -28.37 -14.90
CA GLU A 194 -34.67 -27.65 -15.63
C GLU A 194 -34.39 -26.25 -15.07
N SER A 195 -35.27 -25.76 -14.19
CA SER A 195 -35.12 -24.47 -13.53
C SER A 195 -35.46 -24.52 -12.04
N ALA A 196 -34.89 -23.62 -11.26
CA ALA A 196 -35.22 -23.43 -9.86
C ALA A 196 -35.30 -21.94 -9.49
N GLU A 197 -36.19 -21.61 -8.56
CA GLU A 197 -36.21 -20.32 -7.86
C GLU A 197 -35.40 -20.46 -6.57
N PHE A 198 -34.45 -19.57 -6.33
CA PHE A 198 -33.57 -19.57 -5.17
C PHE A 198 -33.78 -18.30 -4.38
N HIS A 199 -34.21 -18.41 -3.13
CA HIS A 199 -34.58 -17.30 -2.27
C HIS A 199 -33.56 -17.12 -1.15
N ILE A 200 -33.05 -15.90 -1.00
CA ILE A 200 -32.15 -15.44 0.07
C ILE A 200 -32.89 -14.36 0.86
N GLY A 201 -33.23 -14.67 2.10
CA GLY A 201 -33.94 -13.81 3.02
C GLY A 201 -33.01 -12.89 3.82
N ALA A 202 -33.58 -11.82 4.39
CA ALA A 202 -32.86 -10.79 5.14
C ALA A 202 -31.89 -11.35 6.19
N LYS A 203 -32.30 -12.34 7.00
CA LYS A 203 -31.48 -12.95 8.08
C LYS A 203 -30.19 -13.62 7.59
N TRP A 204 -30.09 -14.00 6.31
CA TRP A 204 -28.83 -14.49 5.74
C TRP A 204 -27.75 -13.40 5.72
N HIS A 205 -28.12 -12.16 5.40
CA HIS A 205 -27.19 -11.04 5.35
C HIS A 205 -26.59 -10.70 6.73
N HIS A 206 -27.35 -10.87 7.82
CA HIS A 206 -26.82 -10.76 9.17
C HIS A 206 -25.75 -11.82 9.44
N GLY A 207 -25.94 -13.03 8.89
CA GLY A 207 -25.00 -14.13 9.02
C GLY A 207 -23.65 -13.87 8.33
N LEU A 208 -23.58 -12.99 7.33
CA LEU A 208 -22.31 -12.61 6.67
C LEU A 208 -21.32 -11.91 7.62
N ARG A 209 -21.81 -11.40 8.75
CA ARG A 209 -20.99 -10.78 9.80
C ARG A 209 -20.42 -11.77 10.79
N ARG A 210 -20.72 -13.05 10.67
CA ARG A 210 -20.13 -14.06 11.55
C ARG A 210 -18.71 -14.34 11.11
N GLN A 211 -17.80 -14.51 12.07
CA GLN A 211 -16.41 -14.86 11.79
C GLN A 211 -16.26 -16.25 11.13
N ASP A 212 -17.14 -17.19 11.47
CA ASP A 212 -17.09 -18.60 11.03
C ASP A 212 -17.58 -18.87 9.60
N ASN A 213 -17.95 -17.81 8.85
CA ASN A 213 -18.41 -17.88 7.46
C ASN A 213 -19.65 -18.75 7.24
N PHE A 214 -20.43 -18.97 8.30
CA PHE A 214 -21.56 -19.89 8.25
C PHE A 214 -22.58 -19.54 7.16
N ALA A 215 -22.84 -18.26 6.92
CA ALA A 215 -23.80 -17.82 5.90
C ALA A 215 -23.41 -18.24 4.48
N GLU A 216 -22.14 -18.10 4.10
CA GLU A 216 -21.67 -18.52 2.77
C GLU A 216 -21.61 -20.06 2.65
N ILE A 217 -21.25 -20.77 3.72
CA ILE A 217 -21.27 -22.23 3.75
C ILE A 217 -22.70 -22.77 3.58
N VAL A 218 -23.68 -22.16 4.24
CA VAL A 218 -25.10 -22.51 4.07
C VAL A 218 -25.60 -22.17 2.67
N LEU A 219 -25.16 -21.04 2.09
CA LEU A 219 -25.45 -20.69 0.70
C LEU A 219 -24.95 -21.77 -0.25
N ALA A 220 -23.68 -22.18 -0.10
CA ALA A 220 -23.06 -23.22 -0.91
C ALA A 220 -23.77 -24.58 -0.76
N ALA A 221 -24.08 -25.00 0.47
CA ALA A 221 -24.79 -26.25 0.73
C ALA A 221 -26.21 -26.23 0.14
N THR A 222 -26.89 -25.09 0.19
CA THR A 222 -28.24 -24.94 -0.37
C THR A 222 -28.21 -24.90 -1.90
N LEU A 223 -27.20 -24.26 -2.51
CA LEU A 223 -26.94 -24.31 -3.95
C LEU A 223 -26.65 -25.74 -4.41
N LEU A 224 -25.81 -26.48 -3.68
CA LEU A 224 -25.51 -27.89 -3.95
C LEU A 224 -26.78 -28.74 -3.96
N ARG A 225 -27.66 -28.57 -2.97
CA ARG A 225 -28.95 -29.27 -2.91
C ARG A 225 -29.87 -28.92 -4.07
N CYS A 226 -29.97 -27.63 -4.38
CA CYS A 226 -30.74 -27.14 -5.52
C CYS A 226 -30.27 -27.80 -6.83
N ILE A 227 -28.95 -27.79 -7.07
CA ILE A 227 -28.34 -28.40 -8.25
C ILE A 227 -28.56 -29.92 -8.25
N ALA A 228 -28.31 -30.61 -7.13
CA ALA A 228 -28.51 -32.06 -7.03
C ALA A 228 -29.97 -32.46 -7.32
N GLU A 229 -30.95 -31.70 -6.82
CA GLU A 229 -32.37 -31.98 -7.05
C GLU A 229 -32.79 -31.71 -8.50
N LEU A 230 -32.24 -30.67 -9.15
CA LEU A 230 -32.36 -30.46 -10.60
C LEU A 230 -31.75 -31.62 -11.40
N ARG A 231 -30.85 -32.41 -10.81
CA ARG A 231 -30.27 -33.63 -11.38
C ARG A 231 -31.01 -34.91 -10.96
N GLY A 232 -32.10 -34.80 -10.21
CA GLY A 232 -32.89 -35.93 -9.75
C GLY A 232 -32.34 -36.65 -8.51
N VAL A 233 -31.38 -36.05 -7.81
CA VAL A 233 -30.81 -36.57 -6.55
C VAL A 233 -31.25 -35.70 -5.40
N LYS A 234 -31.81 -36.32 -4.34
CA LYS A 234 -32.17 -35.61 -3.12
C LYS A 234 -31.04 -35.72 -2.11
N VAL A 235 -30.52 -34.58 -1.69
CA VAL A 235 -29.45 -34.47 -0.70
C VAL A 235 -29.99 -33.73 0.52
N THR A 236 -29.72 -34.26 1.71
CA THR A 236 -30.10 -33.60 2.96
C THR A 236 -29.25 -32.36 3.20
N LEU A 237 -29.70 -31.43 4.06
CA LEU A 237 -28.89 -30.27 4.41
C LEU A 237 -27.61 -30.65 5.16
N GLU A 238 -27.68 -31.68 6.01
CA GLU A 238 -26.55 -32.17 6.79
C GLU A 238 -25.46 -32.74 5.86
N ASP A 239 -25.83 -33.64 4.95
CA ASP A 239 -24.90 -34.21 3.96
C ASP A 239 -24.26 -33.12 3.08
N ALA A 240 -25.05 -32.13 2.66
CA ALA A 240 -24.57 -31.03 1.84
C ALA A 240 -23.60 -30.11 2.59
N LEU A 241 -23.88 -29.80 3.86
CA LEU A 241 -22.98 -29.00 4.71
C LEU A 241 -21.67 -29.73 4.96
N ASP A 242 -21.73 -31.03 5.26
CA ASP A 242 -20.55 -31.86 5.47
C ASP A 242 -19.71 -31.95 4.20
N TYR A 243 -20.35 -32.15 3.04
CA TYR A 243 -19.67 -32.12 1.76
C TYR A 243 -18.95 -30.79 1.51
N VAL A 244 -19.65 -29.66 1.62
CA VAL A 244 -19.07 -28.33 1.41
C VAL A 244 -17.90 -28.09 2.35
N ARG A 245 -18.02 -28.43 3.64
CA ARG A 245 -16.93 -28.28 4.61
C ARG A 245 -15.71 -29.11 4.23
N ARG A 246 -15.89 -30.33 3.72
CA ARG A 246 -14.77 -31.16 3.23
C ARG A 246 -14.10 -30.54 1.99
N VAL A 247 -14.89 -30.06 1.04
CA VAL A 247 -14.38 -29.45 -0.21
C VAL A 247 -13.62 -28.16 0.07
N VAL A 248 -14.16 -27.33 0.96
CA VAL A 248 -13.59 -26.02 1.29
C VAL A 248 -12.39 -26.17 2.24
N GLY A 249 -12.45 -27.09 3.21
CA GLY A 249 -11.36 -27.39 4.14
C GLY A 249 -11.04 -26.29 5.16
N SER A 250 -11.66 -25.11 5.06
CA SER A 250 -11.42 -23.96 5.93
C SER A 250 -12.66 -23.06 6.06
N VAL A 251 -12.84 -22.45 7.22
CA VAL A 251 -13.88 -21.40 7.41
C VAL A 251 -13.48 -20.07 6.76
N ASP A 252 -12.22 -19.92 6.35
CA ASP A 252 -11.67 -18.68 5.83
C ASP A 252 -11.91 -18.48 4.33
N LEU A 253 -12.41 -19.49 3.60
CA LEU A 253 -12.77 -19.35 2.19
C LEU A 253 -14.05 -18.53 2.06
N ARG A 254 -13.89 -17.23 1.81
CA ARG A 254 -14.98 -16.25 1.82
C ARG A 254 -14.90 -15.31 0.64
N TRP A 255 -16.04 -15.06 -0.02
CA TRP A 255 -16.12 -14.15 -1.15
C TRP A 255 -16.73 -12.79 -0.79
N ARG A 256 -17.56 -12.71 0.26
CA ARG A 256 -18.21 -11.48 0.73
C ARG A 256 -17.74 -11.11 2.13
N HIS A 257 -17.27 -9.88 2.26
CA HIS A 257 -16.89 -9.30 3.55
C HIS A 257 -17.98 -8.31 3.97
N ALA A 258 -18.81 -8.68 4.93
CA ALA A 258 -19.74 -7.77 5.58
C ALA A 258 -19.12 -7.28 6.90
N LEU A 259 -18.60 -6.06 6.88
CA LEU A 259 -17.91 -5.42 8.01
C LEU A 259 -18.66 -4.16 8.43
N MET A 260 -18.52 -3.77 9.70
CA MET A 260 -18.98 -2.46 10.15
C MET A 260 -18.03 -1.40 9.58
N ALA A 261 -18.59 -0.35 8.99
CA ALA A 261 -17.81 0.79 8.55
C ALA A 261 -17.42 1.63 9.76
N GLU A 262 -16.15 1.58 10.13
CA GLU A 262 -15.63 2.31 11.29
C GLU A 262 -14.76 3.48 10.85
N ARG A 263 -13.92 3.26 9.84
CA ARG A 263 -13.00 4.29 9.35
C ARG A 263 -13.72 5.22 8.38
N PRO A 264 -13.33 6.51 8.32
CA PRO A 264 -13.87 7.46 7.35
C PRO A 264 -13.97 6.94 5.92
N ILE A 265 -12.94 6.25 5.42
CA ILE A 265 -12.98 5.73 4.05
C ILE A 265 -14.01 4.60 3.85
N GLU A 266 -14.24 3.79 4.88
CA GLU A 266 -15.25 2.72 4.85
C GLU A 266 -16.66 3.32 4.88
N VAL A 267 -16.87 4.35 5.70
CA VAL A 267 -18.15 5.06 5.80
C VAL A 267 -18.47 5.76 4.48
N LEU A 268 -17.51 6.47 3.89
CA LEU A 268 -17.68 7.10 2.57
C LEU A 268 -18.06 6.08 1.49
N ARG A 269 -17.43 4.89 1.49
CA ARG A 269 -17.75 3.81 0.56
C ARG A 269 -19.13 3.23 0.80
N ALA A 270 -19.52 3.02 2.07
CA ALA A 270 -20.83 2.52 2.45
C ALA A 270 -21.97 3.46 2.02
N HIS A 271 -21.72 4.77 2.00
CA HIS A 271 -22.65 5.78 1.49
C HIS A 271 -22.56 6.01 -0.04
N GLY A 272 -21.77 5.22 -0.76
CA GLY A 272 -21.63 5.32 -2.22
C GLY A 272 -20.83 6.52 -2.72
N LEU A 273 -20.23 7.31 -1.82
CA LEU A 273 -19.45 8.50 -2.16
C LEU A 273 -18.08 8.14 -2.75
N VAL A 274 -17.55 6.96 -2.43
CA VAL A 274 -16.35 6.38 -3.06
C VAL A 274 -16.76 5.06 -3.71
N SER A 275 -17.29 5.15 -4.93
CA SER A 275 -17.85 4.00 -5.67
C SER A 275 -17.11 3.67 -6.97
N GLU A 276 -16.22 4.55 -7.42
CA GLU A 276 -15.39 4.29 -8.60
C GLU A 276 -14.42 3.13 -8.36
N ARG A 277 -14.23 2.30 -9.40
CA ARG A 277 -13.21 1.25 -9.39
C ARG A 277 -11.84 1.91 -9.45
N TYR A 278 -10.95 1.49 -8.55
CA TYR A 278 -9.54 1.90 -8.58
C TYR A 278 -8.88 1.57 -9.92
N ARG A 279 -8.15 2.55 -10.47
CA ARG A 279 -7.37 2.43 -11.71
C ARG A 279 -5.91 2.75 -11.43
N HIS A 280 -5.02 1.92 -11.96
CA HIS A 280 -3.58 2.18 -11.93
C HIS A 280 -3.23 3.37 -12.82
N VAL A 281 -2.15 4.08 -12.49
CA VAL A 281 -1.52 5.02 -13.43
C VAL A 281 -1.16 4.24 -14.70
N PRO A 282 -1.71 4.58 -15.88
CA PRO A 282 -1.52 3.77 -17.08
C PRO A 282 -0.06 3.71 -17.53
N LEU A 283 0.40 2.51 -17.92
CA LEU A 283 1.73 2.33 -18.51
C LEU A 283 1.93 3.16 -19.79
N SER A 284 0.86 3.44 -20.53
CA SER A 284 0.89 4.32 -21.70
C SER A 284 1.23 5.77 -21.33
N ALA A 285 0.69 6.29 -20.22
CA ALA A 285 1.01 7.62 -19.74
C ALA A 285 2.48 7.67 -19.26
N ALA A 286 2.92 6.65 -18.51
CA ALA A 286 4.32 6.52 -18.08
C ALA A 286 5.30 6.45 -19.26
N ALA A 287 4.98 5.69 -20.31
CA ALA A 287 5.78 5.61 -21.53
C ALA A 287 5.83 6.95 -22.28
N LEU A 288 4.72 7.67 -22.33
CA LEU A 288 4.62 8.96 -23.00
C LEU A 288 5.52 10.01 -22.34
N VAL A 289 5.45 10.16 -21.00
CA VAL A 289 6.25 11.15 -20.27
C VAL A 289 7.75 10.83 -20.28
N LYS A 290 8.11 9.54 -20.35
CA LYS A 290 9.51 9.11 -20.54
C LYS A 290 10.07 9.52 -21.91
N CYS A 291 9.26 9.46 -22.96
CA CYS A 291 9.69 9.78 -24.32
C CYS A 291 10.10 11.25 -24.45
N GLY A 292 11.39 11.49 -24.71
CA GLY A 292 11.97 12.83 -24.87
C GLY A 292 12.36 13.51 -23.55
N SER A 293 12.13 12.88 -22.40
CA SER A 293 12.35 13.49 -21.08
C SER A 293 13.80 13.94 -20.87
N ALA A 294 14.77 13.07 -21.06
CA ALA A 294 16.19 13.39 -20.91
C ALA A 294 16.69 14.36 -22.00
N LEU A 295 16.05 14.35 -23.19
CA LEU A 295 16.37 15.26 -24.30
C LEU A 295 15.90 16.69 -24.07
N SER A 296 15.05 16.90 -23.06
CA SER A 296 14.64 18.25 -22.64
C SER A 296 15.79 19.04 -21.99
N VAL A 297 16.85 18.35 -21.53
CA VAL A 297 18.06 19.00 -21.02
C VAL A 297 18.89 19.55 -22.17
N ALA A 298 19.15 20.86 -22.16
CA ALA A 298 19.90 21.54 -23.21
C ALA A 298 21.27 20.88 -23.49
N GLY A 299 21.55 20.62 -24.77
CA GLY A 299 22.81 20.02 -25.24
C GLY A 299 22.87 18.50 -25.14
N SER A 300 21.86 17.85 -24.59
CA SER A 300 21.77 16.39 -24.55
C SER A 300 21.45 15.78 -25.92
N LYS A 301 21.85 14.53 -26.15
CA LYS A 301 21.67 13.82 -27.43
C LYS A 301 21.23 12.37 -27.23
N PRO A 302 20.49 11.77 -28.18
CA PRO A 302 20.20 10.33 -28.17
C PRO A 302 21.49 9.50 -28.07
N GLY A 303 21.46 8.45 -27.27
CA GLY A 303 22.60 7.54 -27.09
C GLY A 303 23.72 8.08 -26.19
N GLN A 304 23.66 9.35 -25.78
CA GLN A 304 24.71 9.99 -24.99
C GLN A 304 24.98 9.24 -23.68
N ARG A 305 26.26 8.99 -23.41
CA ARG A 305 26.75 8.48 -22.12
C ARG A 305 27.29 9.65 -21.29
N ILE A 306 26.93 9.69 -20.02
CA ILE A 306 27.37 10.69 -19.06
C ILE A 306 28.08 9.94 -17.94
N GLU A 307 29.37 10.24 -17.75
CA GLU A 307 30.23 9.52 -16.81
C GLU A 307 30.83 10.48 -15.78
N GLY A 308 31.00 9.97 -14.56
CA GLY A 308 31.60 10.71 -13.45
C GLY A 308 30.56 11.39 -12.57
N GLN A 309 30.80 11.37 -11.26
CA GLN A 309 29.81 11.72 -10.25
C GLN A 309 29.28 13.16 -10.40
N GLU A 310 30.15 14.14 -10.64
CA GLU A 310 29.76 15.54 -10.83
C GLU A 310 28.94 15.74 -12.11
N ALA A 311 29.36 15.14 -13.24
CA ALA A 311 28.64 15.27 -14.51
C ALA A 311 27.26 14.61 -14.45
N CYS A 312 27.15 13.43 -13.84
CA CYS A 312 25.88 12.76 -13.61
C CYS A 312 24.99 13.57 -12.67
N PHE A 313 25.55 14.13 -11.59
CA PHE A 313 24.79 14.96 -10.65
C PHE A 313 24.24 16.22 -11.34
N ASP A 314 25.10 16.95 -12.04
CA ASP A 314 24.72 18.17 -12.76
C ASP A 314 23.61 17.87 -13.78
N PHE A 315 23.70 16.73 -14.47
CA PHE A 315 22.67 16.30 -15.40
C PHE A 315 21.34 15.97 -14.70
N LEU A 316 21.35 15.16 -13.64
CA LEU A 316 20.13 14.81 -12.90
C LEU A 316 19.47 16.03 -12.29
N THR A 317 20.23 16.97 -11.73
CA THR A 317 19.69 18.23 -11.18
C THR A 317 19.03 19.08 -12.26
N LYS A 318 19.64 19.19 -13.45
CA LYS A 318 19.03 19.90 -14.59
C LYS A 318 17.78 19.20 -15.09
N LEU A 319 17.82 17.87 -15.22
CA LEU A 319 16.67 17.08 -15.66
C LEU A 319 15.51 17.22 -14.67
N GLN A 320 15.79 17.10 -13.37
CA GLN A 320 14.79 17.27 -12.31
C GLN A 320 14.13 18.65 -12.39
N ALA A 321 14.91 19.72 -12.59
CA ALA A 321 14.39 21.07 -12.71
C ALA A 321 13.48 21.23 -13.95
N VAL A 322 13.90 20.71 -15.11
CA VAL A 322 13.11 20.79 -16.36
C VAL A 322 11.82 19.97 -16.25
N LEU A 323 11.86 18.78 -15.65
CA LEU A 323 10.66 17.97 -15.45
C LEU A 323 9.68 18.64 -14.47
N LEU A 324 10.18 19.23 -13.38
CA LEU A 324 9.34 19.97 -12.44
C LEU A 324 8.71 21.19 -13.10
N GLU A 325 9.48 21.97 -13.88
CA GLU A 325 8.95 23.10 -14.65
C GLU A 325 7.88 22.65 -15.65
N THR A 326 8.11 21.53 -16.33
CA THR A 326 7.14 20.92 -17.26
C THR A 326 5.84 20.57 -16.55
N LEU A 327 5.93 19.96 -15.36
CA LEU A 327 4.76 19.61 -14.56
C LEU A 327 4.00 20.86 -14.09
N CYS A 328 4.70 21.85 -13.57
CA CYS A 328 4.10 23.12 -13.15
C CYS A 328 3.37 23.81 -14.32
N LYS A 329 3.98 23.83 -15.52
CA LYS A 329 3.41 24.41 -16.73
C LYS A 329 2.22 23.63 -17.28
N ALA A 330 2.22 22.30 -17.14
CA ALA A 330 1.07 21.49 -17.50
C ALA A 330 -0.11 21.80 -16.56
N ILE A 331 0.14 21.81 -15.25
CA ILE A 331 -0.87 22.09 -14.22
C ILE A 331 -1.44 23.51 -14.33
N SER A 332 -0.63 24.50 -14.72
CA SER A 332 -1.08 25.90 -14.84
C SER A 332 -2.14 26.15 -15.92
N GLN A 333 -2.50 25.14 -16.71
CA GLN A 333 -3.56 25.24 -17.72
C GLN A 333 -4.95 24.91 -17.16
N PHE A 334 -5.01 24.31 -15.97
CA PHE A 334 -6.25 23.80 -15.40
C PHE A 334 -6.75 24.65 -14.24
N ASN A 335 -8.06 24.60 -14.01
CA ASN A 335 -8.68 25.17 -12.82
C ASN A 335 -8.16 24.47 -11.57
N ARG A 336 -7.77 25.26 -10.57
CA ARG A 336 -7.17 24.77 -9.33
C ARG A 336 -8.08 23.83 -8.58
N GLU A 337 -9.35 24.20 -8.43
CA GLU A 337 -10.36 23.37 -7.78
C GLU A 337 -10.50 22.01 -8.48
N SER A 338 -10.57 22.01 -9.82
CA SER A 338 -10.67 20.81 -10.65
C SER A 338 -9.54 19.81 -10.38
N VAL A 339 -8.27 20.27 -10.45
CA VAL A 339 -7.11 19.39 -10.25
C VAL A 339 -6.98 18.94 -8.80
N VAL A 340 -7.16 19.85 -7.84
CA VAL A 340 -7.01 19.55 -6.41
C VAL A 340 -8.07 18.53 -5.97
N LEU A 341 -9.34 18.75 -6.29
CA LEU A 341 -10.41 17.84 -5.89
C LEU A 341 -10.26 16.48 -6.59
N THR A 342 -10.00 16.44 -7.91
CA THR A 342 -9.74 15.17 -8.63
C THR A 342 -8.59 14.38 -7.99
N ALA A 343 -7.49 15.05 -7.61
CA ALA A 343 -6.37 14.39 -6.96
C ALA A 343 -6.73 13.82 -5.58
N LEU A 344 -7.50 14.55 -4.78
CA LEU A 344 -7.97 14.10 -3.47
C LEU A 344 -8.96 12.93 -3.59
N GLU A 345 -9.87 12.96 -4.57
CA GLU A 345 -10.81 11.86 -4.84
C GLU A 345 -10.07 10.58 -5.25
N GLN A 346 -9.14 10.67 -6.21
CA GLN A 346 -8.32 9.52 -6.63
C GLN A 346 -7.43 8.99 -5.50
N TYR A 347 -6.96 9.86 -4.60
CA TYR A 347 -6.27 9.44 -3.38
C TYR A 347 -7.23 8.64 -2.48
N GLN A 348 -8.45 9.13 -2.20
CA GLN A 348 -9.41 8.39 -1.38
C GLN A 348 -9.80 7.05 -2.00
N ILE A 349 -9.97 6.98 -3.33
CA ILE A 349 -10.20 5.71 -4.05
C ILE A 349 -9.03 4.73 -3.81
N ALA A 350 -7.79 5.20 -3.87
CA ALA A 350 -6.62 4.37 -3.57
C ALA A 350 -6.57 3.90 -2.10
N LEU A 351 -7.03 4.72 -1.15
CA LEU A 351 -7.18 4.32 0.26
C LEU A 351 -8.29 3.28 0.46
N ALA A 352 -9.40 3.41 -0.25
CA ALA A 352 -10.49 2.43 -0.22
C ALA A 352 -10.03 1.08 -0.78
N GLU A 353 -9.24 1.10 -1.87
CA GLU A 353 -8.61 -0.09 -2.42
C GLU A 353 -7.64 -0.71 -1.42
N GLN A 354 -6.73 0.07 -0.83
CA GLN A 354 -5.79 -0.40 0.19
C GLN A 354 -6.54 -1.13 1.31
N ARG A 355 -7.60 -0.51 1.83
CA ARG A 355 -8.41 -1.08 2.90
C ARG A 355 -9.13 -2.36 2.49
N SER A 356 -9.59 -2.44 1.24
CA SER A 356 -10.21 -3.65 0.67
C SER A 356 -9.22 -4.82 0.65
N TRP A 357 -7.95 -4.57 0.34
CA TRP A 357 -6.91 -5.61 0.36
C TRP A 357 -6.53 -6.01 1.78
N GLU A 358 -6.41 -5.06 2.71
CA GLU A 358 -6.12 -5.34 4.13
C GLU A 358 -7.21 -6.25 4.73
N THR A 359 -8.48 -5.89 4.53
CA THR A 359 -9.62 -6.60 5.11
C THR A 359 -9.93 -7.94 4.45
N SER A 360 -9.36 -8.25 3.28
CA SER A 360 -9.54 -9.52 2.58
C SER A 360 -8.32 -10.45 2.65
N ALA A 361 -7.26 -10.07 3.39
CA ALA A 361 -5.98 -10.79 3.43
C ALA A 361 -6.12 -12.29 3.72
N ARG A 362 -6.86 -12.62 4.78
CA ARG A 362 -7.06 -14.00 5.22
C ARG A 362 -7.81 -14.85 4.18
N ALA A 363 -8.86 -14.27 3.59
CA ALA A 363 -9.65 -14.94 2.56
C ALA A 363 -8.85 -15.17 1.27
N LEU A 364 -8.13 -14.14 0.79
CA LEU A 364 -7.32 -14.24 -0.42
C LEU A 364 -6.20 -15.28 -0.29
N ARG A 365 -5.55 -15.36 0.88
CA ARG A 365 -4.56 -16.42 1.17
C ARG A 365 -5.17 -17.82 1.14
N ASN A 366 -6.39 -17.97 1.64
CA ASN A 366 -7.06 -19.26 1.61
C ASN A 366 -7.47 -19.67 0.18
N ILE A 367 -7.94 -18.72 -0.62
CA ILE A 367 -8.41 -18.95 -1.99
C ILE A 367 -7.25 -19.19 -2.97
N HIS A 368 -6.19 -18.38 -2.89
CA HIS A 368 -5.11 -18.33 -3.89
C HIS A 368 -3.76 -18.88 -3.39
N GLY A 369 -3.70 -19.32 -2.13
CA GLY A 369 -2.46 -19.71 -1.48
C GLY A 369 -1.63 -18.50 -1.03
N VAL A 370 -0.68 -18.75 -0.12
CA VAL A 370 0.17 -17.70 0.48
C VAL A 370 1.01 -17.01 -0.60
N GLU A 371 1.65 -17.76 -1.50
CA GLU A 371 2.51 -17.21 -2.54
C GLU A 371 1.73 -16.39 -3.57
N GLY A 372 0.57 -16.90 -4.03
CA GLY A 372 -0.31 -16.22 -4.98
C GLY A 372 -0.86 -14.90 -4.41
N ASP A 373 -1.32 -14.91 -3.15
CA ASP A 373 -1.72 -13.70 -2.44
C ASP A 373 -0.57 -12.72 -2.27
N GLN A 374 0.61 -13.18 -1.86
CA GLN A 374 1.76 -12.33 -1.61
C GLN A 374 2.21 -11.60 -2.88
N LYS A 375 2.28 -12.30 -4.02
CA LYS A 375 2.65 -11.71 -5.32
C LYS A 375 1.62 -10.65 -5.75
N ALA A 376 0.34 -11.03 -5.81
CA ALA A 376 -0.72 -10.13 -6.27
C ALA A 376 -0.90 -8.90 -5.36
N SER A 377 -0.89 -9.11 -4.04
CA SER A 377 -1.01 -8.02 -3.07
C SER A 377 0.20 -7.08 -3.08
N PHE A 378 1.41 -7.59 -3.35
CA PHE A 378 2.61 -6.77 -3.47
C PHE A 378 2.57 -5.88 -4.71
N GLU A 379 2.23 -6.44 -5.87
CA GLU A 379 2.06 -5.69 -7.12
C GLU A 379 0.99 -4.61 -6.96
N GLN A 380 -0.16 -4.97 -6.38
CA GLN A 380 -1.24 -4.02 -6.15
C GLN A 380 -0.85 -2.92 -5.15
N ARG A 381 -0.15 -3.24 -4.06
CA ARG A 381 0.36 -2.26 -3.10
C ARG A 381 1.28 -1.24 -3.76
N ASN A 382 2.12 -1.68 -4.71
CA ASN A 382 3.00 -0.78 -5.46
C ASN A 382 2.19 0.20 -6.33
N HIS A 383 1.15 -0.27 -7.01
CA HIS A 383 0.26 0.61 -7.77
C HIS A 383 -0.47 1.62 -6.88
N ILE A 384 -1.05 1.17 -5.77
CA ILE A 384 -1.75 2.04 -4.80
C ILE A 384 -0.81 3.12 -4.28
N ASN A 385 0.40 2.74 -3.87
CA ASN A 385 1.40 3.69 -3.37
C ASN A 385 1.84 4.70 -4.45
N ALA A 386 1.92 4.28 -5.71
CA ALA A 386 2.20 5.18 -6.82
C ALA A 386 1.07 6.22 -7.01
N THR A 387 -0.19 5.79 -6.98
CA THR A 387 -1.35 6.71 -7.06
C THR A 387 -1.35 7.69 -5.88
N ILE A 388 -1.20 7.20 -4.64
CA ILE A 388 -1.15 8.03 -3.43
C ILE A 388 -0.06 9.10 -3.54
N ARG A 389 1.14 8.71 -3.98
CA ARG A 389 2.28 9.62 -4.14
C ARG A 389 1.99 10.66 -5.23
N ALA A 390 1.54 10.21 -6.40
CA ALA A 390 1.20 11.08 -7.52
C ALA A 390 0.15 12.12 -7.12
N CYS A 391 -0.96 11.69 -6.51
CA CYS A 391 -2.00 12.59 -6.04
C CYS A 391 -1.48 13.59 -4.99
N SER A 392 -0.66 13.16 -4.04
CA SER A 392 -0.05 14.08 -3.06
C SER A 392 0.79 15.18 -3.74
N ILE A 393 1.62 14.81 -4.73
CA ILE A 393 2.45 15.76 -5.47
C ILE A 393 1.57 16.72 -6.28
N LEU A 394 0.57 16.20 -6.98
CA LEU A 394 -0.34 16.99 -7.81
C LEU A 394 -1.15 17.99 -6.97
N THR A 395 -1.69 17.57 -5.82
CA THR A 395 -2.37 18.46 -4.89
C THR A 395 -1.48 19.61 -4.43
N GLU A 396 -0.24 19.32 -4.02
CA GLU A 396 0.70 20.34 -3.54
C GLU A 396 1.14 21.32 -4.65
N ILE A 397 1.34 20.85 -5.89
CA ILE A 397 1.72 21.70 -7.02
C ILE A 397 0.52 22.50 -7.53
N ALA A 398 -0.66 21.89 -7.64
CA ALA A 398 -1.88 22.54 -8.11
C ALA A 398 -2.32 23.69 -7.19
N ALA A 399 -2.23 23.50 -5.87
CA ALA A 399 -2.47 24.57 -4.89
C ALA A 399 -1.53 25.78 -5.07
N SER A 400 -0.42 25.60 -5.81
CA SER A 400 0.58 26.65 -6.06
C SER A 400 0.59 27.20 -7.51
N HIS A 401 0.24 26.40 -8.52
CA HIS A 401 0.46 26.74 -9.94
C HIS A 401 -0.79 26.67 -10.81
N ALA A 402 -1.81 25.91 -10.43
CA ALA A 402 -3.06 25.87 -11.18
C ALA A 402 -3.75 27.24 -11.13
N VAL A 403 -4.49 27.60 -12.17
CA VAL A 403 -5.16 28.92 -12.22
C VAL A 403 -6.42 28.91 -11.36
N LEU A 404 -6.74 30.05 -10.75
CA LEU A 404 -7.97 30.18 -9.96
C LEU A 404 -9.22 30.08 -10.82
N ASP A 405 -9.23 30.78 -11.95
CA ASP A 405 -10.37 30.88 -12.86
C ASP A 405 -9.89 30.81 -14.33
N ASN A 406 -10.81 30.47 -15.25
CA ASN A 406 -10.61 30.42 -16.71
C ASN A 406 -9.59 29.38 -17.21
N GLY A 407 -9.20 28.41 -16.40
CA GLY A 407 -8.49 27.21 -16.84
C GLY A 407 -9.43 26.15 -17.38
N TYR A 408 -8.85 25.04 -17.83
CA TYR A 408 -9.60 23.85 -18.23
C TYR A 408 -10.00 22.99 -17.02
N GLU A 409 -11.10 22.26 -17.15
CA GLU A 409 -11.39 21.14 -16.26
C GLU A 409 -10.46 19.97 -16.61
N VAL A 410 -9.92 19.29 -15.60
CA VAL A 410 -8.99 18.19 -15.84
C VAL A 410 -9.75 16.94 -16.32
N GLY A 411 -9.39 16.44 -17.50
CA GLY A 411 -9.93 15.19 -18.02
C GLY A 411 -9.19 13.97 -17.45
N THR A 412 -9.77 12.78 -17.63
CA THR A 412 -9.15 11.52 -17.19
C THR A 412 -7.77 11.28 -17.80
N ILE A 413 -7.62 11.48 -19.11
CA ILE A 413 -6.34 11.25 -19.80
C ILE A 413 -5.32 12.31 -19.38
N ASP A 414 -5.74 13.58 -19.24
CA ASP A 414 -4.88 14.65 -18.74
C ASP A 414 -4.37 14.31 -17.33
N PHE A 415 -5.25 13.81 -16.45
CA PHE A 415 -4.88 13.42 -15.10
C PHE A 415 -3.93 12.21 -15.07
N ASP A 416 -4.15 11.20 -15.92
CA ASP A 416 -3.26 10.04 -16.08
C ASP A 416 -1.83 10.49 -16.47
N GLU A 417 -1.71 11.45 -17.40
CA GLU A 417 -0.42 12.03 -17.82
C GLU A 417 0.22 12.88 -16.71
N LEU A 418 -0.56 13.70 -16.00
CA LEU A 418 -0.09 14.47 -14.83
C LEU A 418 0.44 13.54 -13.72
N GLN A 419 -0.24 12.44 -13.43
CA GLN A 419 0.21 11.45 -12.45
C GLN A 419 1.54 10.82 -12.88
N ALA A 420 1.64 10.41 -14.15
CA ALA A 420 2.87 9.84 -14.68
C ALA A 420 4.05 10.83 -14.61
N LEU A 421 3.82 12.09 -14.96
CA LEU A 421 4.85 13.14 -14.90
C LEU A 421 5.28 13.44 -13.45
N ALA A 422 4.33 13.50 -12.50
CA ALA A 422 4.63 13.65 -11.08
C ALA A 422 5.50 12.50 -10.54
N LEU A 423 5.20 11.26 -10.92
CA LEU A 423 6.02 10.10 -10.56
C LEU A 423 7.41 10.14 -11.20
N GLN A 424 7.53 10.66 -12.42
CA GLN A 424 8.82 10.81 -13.10
C GLN A 424 9.71 11.87 -12.42
N VAL A 425 9.14 13.01 -12.02
CA VAL A 425 9.86 14.02 -11.22
C VAL A 425 10.37 13.41 -9.92
N PHE A 426 9.52 12.65 -9.22
CA PHE A 426 9.92 11.94 -8.02
C PHE A 426 11.06 10.94 -8.29
N ALA A 427 10.92 10.10 -9.32
CA ALA A 427 11.91 9.08 -9.65
C ALA A 427 13.30 9.68 -9.92
N VAL A 428 13.39 10.74 -10.73
CA VAL A 428 14.67 11.43 -11.00
C VAL A 428 15.22 12.08 -9.73
N SER A 429 14.36 12.68 -8.91
CA SER A 429 14.78 13.31 -7.65
C SER A 429 15.36 12.28 -6.67
N ASP A 430 14.78 11.08 -6.62
CA ASP A 430 15.21 10.01 -5.71
C ASP A 430 16.58 9.40 -6.07
N LEU A 431 17.04 9.57 -7.32
CA LEU A 431 18.36 9.13 -7.77
C LEU A 431 19.49 10.05 -7.28
N ILE A 432 19.22 11.35 -7.09
CA ILE A 432 20.26 12.35 -6.81
C ILE A 432 21.03 12.04 -5.51
N PRO A 433 20.38 11.77 -4.36
CA PRO A 433 21.09 11.42 -3.14
C PRO A 433 21.82 10.08 -3.23
N ALA A 434 21.25 9.10 -3.95
CA ALA A 434 21.86 7.79 -4.13
C ALA A 434 23.15 7.86 -4.98
N LEU A 435 23.14 8.68 -6.04
CA LEU A 435 24.33 9.00 -6.83
C LEU A 435 25.39 9.74 -6.00
N ARG A 436 24.99 10.77 -5.24
CA ARG A 436 25.90 11.55 -4.38
C ARG A 436 26.50 10.70 -3.25
N GLY A 437 25.73 9.75 -2.73
CA GLY A 437 26.19 8.76 -1.75
C GLY A 437 27.07 7.64 -2.32
N GLY A 438 27.33 7.64 -3.63
CA GLY A 438 28.15 6.63 -4.31
C GLY A 438 27.51 5.24 -4.37
N GLN A 439 26.19 5.16 -4.19
CA GLN A 439 25.45 3.89 -4.15
C GLN A 439 25.01 3.43 -5.53
N ILE A 440 24.76 4.37 -6.44
CA ILE A 440 24.48 4.08 -7.85
C ILE A 440 25.73 4.41 -8.64
N LYS A 441 26.05 3.56 -9.63
CA LYS A 441 27.16 3.79 -10.55
C LYS A 441 27.03 5.18 -11.19
N ALA A 442 28.11 5.97 -11.19
CA ALA A 442 28.15 7.29 -11.81
C ALA A 442 28.28 7.21 -13.34
N GLU A 443 27.31 6.54 -13.95
CA GLU A 443 27.17 6.33 -15.37
C GLU A 443 25.68 6.38 -15.73
N LEU A 444 25.29 7.37 -16.53
CA LEU A 444 23.95 7.52 -17.07
C LEU A 444 23.98 7.38 -18.58
N ARG A 445 22.90 6.88 -19.17
CA ARG A 445 22.74 6.80 -20.63
C ARG A 445 21.40 7.36 -21.05
N ILE A 446 21.37 8.09 -22.16
CA ILE A 446 20.13 8.57 -22.78
C ILE A 446 19.71 7.57 -23.85
N SER A 447 18.50 7.02 -23.76
CA SER A 447 17.95 6.10 -24.76
C SER A 447 17.76 6.80 -26.12
N PRO A 448 17.57 6.06 -27.22
CA PRO A 448 17.32 6.66 -28.55
C PRO A 448 16.17 7.67 -28.58
N THR A 449 15.13 7.43 -27.77
CA THR A 449 13.93 8.28 -27.65
C THR A 449 14.01 9.26 -26.50
N GLY A 450 15.13 9.32 -25.77
CA GLY A 450 15.33 10.30 -24.72
C GLY A 450 14.80 9.90 -23.35
N HIS A 451 14.68 8.62 -23.03
CA HIS A 451 14.50 8.16 -21.66
C HIS A 451 15.86 8.10 -20.94
N LEU A 452 15.89 8.42 -19.65
CA LEU A 452 17.09 8.27 -18.82
C LEU A 452 17.25 6.81 -18.39
N LEU A 453 18.38 6.21 -18.74
CA LEU A 453 18.77 4.87 -18.31
C LEU A 453 19.87 4.98 -17.27
N HIS A 454 19.75 4.17 -16.21
CA HIS A 454 20.73 4.08 -15.14
C HIS A 454 20.80 2.66 -14.60
N ASP A 455 21.78 2.41 -13.74
CA ASP A 455 21.91 1.14 -13.05
C ASP A 455 20.84 0.99 -11.95
N HIS A 456 20.14 -0.15 -11.94
CA HIS A 456 19.10 -0.50 -10.98
C HIS A 456 19.57 -1.49 -9.91
N GLU A 457 20.79 -2.05 -10.03
CA GLU A 457 21.30 -3.12 -9.15
C GLU A 457 21.22 -2.74 -7.67
N PHE A 458 21.62 -1.51 -7.33
CA PHE A 458 21.55 -1.03 -5.95
C PHE A 458 20.12 -1.05 -5.37
N GLY A 459 19.13 -0.58 -6.14
CA GLY A 459 17.74 -0.56 -5.69
C GLY A 459 17.18 -1.96 -5.49
N GLU A 460 17.47 -2.87 -6.42
CA GLU A 460 17.04 -4.27 -6.36
C GLU A 460 17.75 -5.06 -5.26
N ALA A 461 19.00 -4.73 -4.93
CA ALA A 461 19.76 -5.41 -3.88
C ALA A 461 19.45 -4.89 -2.47
N ALA A 462 19.22 -3.57 -2.31
CA ALA A 462 19.10 -2.94 -1.00
C ALA A 462 17.65 -2.70 -0.57
N LEU A 463 16.82 -2.12 -1.44
CA LEU A 463 15.45 -1.71 -1.12
C LEU A 463 14.45 -2.85 -1.38
N GLY A 464 14.60 -3.55 -2.51
CA GLY A 464 13.71 -4.63 -2.94
C GLY A 464 13.46 -5.70 -1.87
N PRO A 465 14.50 -6.34 -1.28
CA PRO A 465 14.34 -7.40 -0.29
C PRO A 465 13.68 -6.88 0.99
N THR A 466 14.10 -5.70 1.46
CA THR A 466 13.55 -5.02 2.64
C THR A 466 12.03 -4.82 2.50
N VAL A 467 11.60 -4.27 1.36
CA VAL A 467 10.19 -3.95 1.10
C VAL A 467 9.34 -5.22 0.91
N ARG A 468 9.90 -6.29 0.30
CA ARG A 468 9.20 -7.58 0.17
C ARG A 468 9.02 -8.30 1.51
N LEU A 469 10.04 -8.29 2.36
CA LEU A 469 10.00 -8.92 3.69
C LEU A 469 8.95 -8.23 4.57
N LEU A 470 8.97 -6.90 4.62
CA LEU A 470 7.98 -6.13 5.39
C LEU A 470 6.56 -6.28 4.85
N HIS A 471 6.39 -6.30 3.52
CA HIS A 471 5.08 -6.60 2.96
C HIS A 471 4.58 -7.98 3.40
N SER A 472 5.47 -8.98 3.47
CA SER A 472 5.13 -10.32 3.96
C SER A 472 4.67 -10.30 5.43
N GLN A 473 5.41 -9.58 6.29
CA GLN A 473 5.09 -9.39 7.71
C GLN A 473 3.76 -8.63 7.90
N ASP A 474 3.60 -7.44 7.28
CA ASP A 474 2.36 -6.66 7.30
C ASP A 474 1.16 -7.53 6.85
N ARG A 475 1.36 -8.34 5.80
CA ARG A 475 0.32 -9.21 5.27
C ARG A 475 -0.03 -10.34 6.24
N ALA A 476 0.95 -10.85 7.00
CA ALA A 476 0.74 -11.84 8.04
C ALA A 476 -0.08 -11.26 9.19
N ASP A 477 0.31 -10.09 9.68
CA ASP A 477 -0.39 -9.37 10.74
C ASP A 477 -1.84 -9.06 10.35
N GLN A 478 -2.08 -8.61 9.11
CA GLN A 478 -3.44 -8.38 8.59
C GLN A 478 -4.29 -9.66 8.58
N SER A 479 -3.67 -10.79 8.23
CA SER A 479 -4.34 -12.09 8.24
C SER A 479 -4.67 -12.55 9.66
N GLU A 480 -3.78 -12.33 10.63
CA GLU A 480 -3.98 -12.68 12.03
C GLU A 480 -5.00 -11.77 12.72
N ALA A 481 -4.94 -10.46 12.45
CA ALA A 481 -5.85 -9.46 12.99
C ALA A 481 -7.27 -9.53 12.40
N TYR A 482 -7.49 -10.35 11.36
CA TYR A 482 -8.79 -10.47 10.67
C TYR A 482 -9.95 -10.76 11.63
N SER A 483 -9.75 -11.62 12.63
CA SER A 483 -10.78 -11.97 13.61
C SER A 483 -11.26 -10.77 14.41
N ARG A 484 -10.37 -9.82 14.71
CA ARG A 484 -10.69 -8.59 15.45
C ARG A 484 -11.66 -7.68 14.70
N LEU A 485 -11.79 -7.83 13.37
CA LEU A 485 -12.78 -7.08 12.57
C LEU A 485 -14.23 -7.45 12.88
N TYR A 486 -14.46 -8.56 13.60
CA TYR A 486 -15.78 -9.06 14.00
C TYR A 486 -16.03 -8.94 15.51
N GLU A 487 -15.02 -8.57 16.28
CA GLU A 487 -15.10 -8.43 17.74
C GLU A 487 -15.60 -7.03 18.12
N VAL A 488 -16.39 -6.93 19.19
CA VAL A 488 -16.65 -5.63 19.82
C VAL A 488 -15.40 -5.30 20.64
N PRO A 489 -14.72 -4.16 20.41
CA PRO A 489 -13.46 -3.87 21.07
C PRO A 489 -13.62 -3.92 22.59
N ASP A 490 -12.80 -4.75 23.25
CA ASP A 490 -12.69 -4.76 24.71
C ASP A 490 -11.94 -3.49 25.12
N LEU A 491 -12.69 -2.46 25.53
CA LEU A 491 -12.19 -1.14 25.91
C LEU A 491 -11.57 -1.19 27.31
N THR A 492 -10.55 -2.02 27.51
CA THR A 492 -9.57 -1.82 28.60
C THR A 492 -8.33 -1.13 28.02
N PRO A 493 -8.36 0.20 27.79
CA PRO A 493 -7.16 0.89 27.38
C PRO A 493 -6.11 0.73 28.49
N ALA A 494 -4.86 0.48 28.09
CA ALA A 494 -3.73 0.84 28.94
C ALA A 494 -3.91 2.32 29.34
N GLU A 495 -3.65 2.66 30.61
CA GLU A 495 -3.76 4.05 31.08
C GLU A 495 -2.89 4.93 30.17
N PRO A 496 -3.50 5.82 29.37
CA PRO A 496 -2.74 6.57 28.38
C PRO A 496 -1.87 7.61 29.10
N ASP A 497 -0.64 7.84 28.62
CA ASP A 497 0.26 8.84 29.20
C ASP A 497 -0.39 10.24 29.15
N PRO A 498 -0.73 10.87 30.29
CA PRO A 498 -1.35 12.19 30.32
C PRO A 498 -0.50 13.25 29.61
N ARG A 499 0.84 13.10 29.62
CA ARG A 499 1.76 14.02 28.96
C ARG A 499 1.63 13.96 27.44
N PHE A 500 1.21 12.81 26.89
CA PHE A 500 0.97 12.67 25.46
C PHE A 500 -0.24 13.50 25.02
N PHE A 501 -1.33 13.42 25.78
CA PHE A 501 -2.53 14.21 25.50
C PHE A 501 -2.31 15.70 25.71
N GLU A 502 -1.58 16.10 26.75
CA GLU A 502 -1.17 17.49 26.95
C GLU A 502 -0.35 18.01 25.75
N ALA A 503 0.57 17.19 25.24
CA ALA A 503 1.37 17.53 24.06
C ALA A 503 0.52 17.65 22.79
N LEU A 504 -0.41 16.73 22.55
CA LEU A 504 -1.35 16.78 21.42
C LEU A 504 -2.24 18.02 21.48
N ASN A 505 -2.81 18.30 22.66
CA ASN A 505 -3.61 19.50 22.87
C ASN A 505 -2.81 20.78 22.64
N ALA A 506 -1.55 20.84 23.11
CA ALA A 506 -0.67 21.97 22.85
C ALA A 506 -0.28 22.13 21.36
N GLU A 507 -0.26 21.04 20.59
CA GLU A 507 0.06 21.07 19.15
C GLU A 507 -1.13 21.48 18.29
N TYR A 508 -2.33 20.98 18.60
CA TYR A 508 -3.52 21.13 17.76
C TYR A 508 -4.57 22.09 18.33
N GLY A 509 -4.45 22.48 19.60
CA GLY A 509 -5.39 23.38 20.28
C GLY A 509 -6.75 22.75 20.62
N VAL A 510 -6.88 21.44 20.48
CA VAL A 510 -8.09 20.66 20.77
C VAL A 510 -7.74 19.39 21.56
N PRO A 511 -8.67 18.83 22.34
CA PRO A 511 -8.47 17.52 22.98
C PRO A 511 -8.07 16.43 21.98
N ALA A 512 -7.28 15.45 22.43
CA ALA A 512 -6.73 14.42 21.56
C ALA A 512 -7.82 13.57 20.89
N GLU A 513 -8.90 13.29 21.61
CA GLU A 513 -10.08 12.58 21.14
C GLU A 513 -10.74 13.32 19.96
N ILE A 514 -10.84 14.65 20.07
CA ILE A 514 -11.38 15.51 19.01
C ILE A 514 -10.45 15.51 17.78
N PHE A 515 -9.14 15.54 17.98
CA PHE A 515 -8.18 15.48 16.89
C PHE A 515 -8.28 14.17 16.10
N VAL A 516 -8.35 13.02 16.78
CA VAL A 516 -8.47 11.72 16.10
C VAL A 516 -9.83 11.52 15.42
N GLN A 517 -10.90 12.11 15.96
CA GLN A 517 -12.26 12.05 15.40
C GLN A 517 -12.53 13.10 14.31
N LEU A 518 -11.58 14.00 14.01
CA LEU A 518 -11.80 15.07 13.04
C LEU A 518 -12.20 14.51 11.65
N GLY A 519 -11.60 13.39 11.22
CA GLY A 519 -11.99 12.71 9.99
C GLY A 519 -13.47 12.30 9.98
N ASP A 520 -13.99 11.79 11.10
CA ASP A 520 -15.39 11.36 11.23
C ASP A 520 -16.35 12.56 11.17
N PHE A 521 -15.99 13.67 11.79
CA PHE A 521 -16.77 14.91 11.71
C PHE A 521 -16.85 15.43 10.27
N LEU A 522 -15.74 15.36 9.54
CA LEU A 522 -15.71 15.75 8.13
C LEU A 522 -16.48 14.77 7.24
N VAL A 523 -16.55 13.48 7.58
CA VAL A 523 -17.42 12.52 6.89
C VAL A 523 -18.89 12.87 7.04
N ARG A 524 -19.33 13.32 8.22
CA ARG A 524 -20.73 13.76 8.40
C ARG A 524 -21.10 14.91 7.46
N ILE A 525 -20.18 15.87 7.30
CA ILE A 525 -20.34 16.98 6.35
C ILE A 525 -20.35 16.45 4.91
N ALA A 526 -19.41 15.56 4.55
CA ALA A 526 -19.33 14.93 3.23
C ALA A 526 -20.63 14.18 2.84
N ILE A 527 -21.23 13.46 3.79
CA ILE A 527 -22.54 12.80 3.62
C ILE A 527 -23.64 13.83 3.42
N GLU A 528 -23.69 14.90 4.22
CA GLU A 528 -24.72 15.94 4.08
C GLU A 528 -24.71 16.58 2.68
N ILE A 529 -23.52 16.87 2.15
CA ILE A 529 -23.36 17.53 0.85
C ILE A 529 -23.23 16.55 -0.34
N GLN A 530 -23.20 15.25 -0.08
CA GLN A 530 -23.07 14.17 -1.08
C GLN A 530 -21.79 14.25 -1.94
N LEU A 531 -20.65 14.59 -1.33
CA LEU A 531 -19.35 14.66 -2.00
C LEU A 531 -18.27 13.95 -1.18
N SER A 532 -17.39 13.17 -1.83
CA SER A 532 -16.30 12.48 -1.13
C SER A 532 -15.11 13.38 -0.81
N ALA A 533 -14.81 14.34 -1.68
CA ALA A 533 -13.92 15.47 -1.45
C ALA A 533 -14.64 16.75 -1.88
N PHE A 534 -14.40 17.86 -1.18
CA PHE A 534 -15.17 19.09 -1.40
C PHE A 534 -14.36 20.35 -1.14
N ALA A 535 -14.79 21.44 -1.77
CA ALA A 535 -14.29 22.79 -1.52
C ALA A 535 -15.26 23.54 -0.57
N MET A 536 -14.72 24.18 0.46
CA MET A 536 -15.52 24.93 1.43
C MET A 536 -14.71 26.08 2.01
N ARG A 537 -15.34 27.26 2.21
CA ARG A 537 -14.67 28.39 2.87
C ARG A 537 -14.32 28.02 4.30
N ARG A 538 -13.16 28.46 4.79
CA ARG A 538 -12.68 28.18 6.15
C ARG A 538 -13.74 28.54 7.21
N SER A 539 -14.37 29.71 7.09
CA SER A 539 -15.42 30.19 7.99
C SER A 539 -16.67 29.29 7.96
N GLU A 540 -17.07 28.82 6.79
CA GLU A 540 -18.19 27.88 6.62
C GLU A 540 -17.86 26.52 7.24
N LEU A 541 -16.66 25.99 7.02
CA LEU A 541 -16.22 24.73 7.61
C LEU A 541 -16.26 24.79 9.14
N LEU A 542 -15.75 25.88 9.73
CA LEU A 542 -15.80 26.10 11.17
C LEU A 542 -17.23 26.21 11.69
N ALA A 543 -18.12 26.89 10.96
CA ALA A 543 -19.53 27.01 11.32
C ALA A 543 -20.23 25.63 11.31
N ARG A 544 -19.96 24.80 10.29
CA ARG A 544 -20.51 23.44 10.20
C ARG A 544 -19.98 22.53 11.30
N LEU A 545 -18.68 22.55 11.57
CA LEU A 545 -18.10 21.78 12.68
C LEU A 545 -18.69 22.20 14.03
N SER A 546 -18.88 23.50 14.25
CA SER A 546 -19.50 24.03 15.48
C SER A 546 -20.98 23.70 15.61
N ALA A 547 -21.68 23.46 14.50
CA ALA A 547 -23.08 23.06 14.48
C ALA A 547 -23.29 21.56 14.77
N LEU A 548 -22.22 20.74 14.71
CA LEU A 548 -22.29 19.34 15.09
C LEU A 548 -22.54 19.23 16.60
N SER A 549 -23.46 18.35 16.98
CA SER A 549 -23.71 18.02 18.40
C SER A 549 -22.55 17.19 18.96
N ILE A 550 -21.48 17.87 19.37
CA ILE A 550 -20.26 17.30 19.96
C ILE A 550 -20.19 17.74 21.42
N GLU A 551 -20.10 16.79 22.34
CA GLU A 551 -19.94 17.09 23.77
C GLU A 551 -18.61 17.79 24.03
N GLY A 552 -18.64 18.93 24.73
CA GLY A 552 -17.43 19.70 25.03
C GLY A 552 -16.76 20.33 23.80
N ALA A 553 -17.49 20.53 22.70
CA ALA A 553 -16.99 21.06 21.44
C ALA A 553 -15.96 22.20 21.64
N PRO A 554 -14.70 22.01 21.20
CA PRO A 554 -13.67 23.03 21.34
C PRO A 554 -13.82 24.09 20.24
N ASP A 555 -12.99 25.13 20.31
CA ASP A 555 -12.72 25.96 19.14
C ASP A 555 -11.91 25.13 18.12
N PHE A 556 -12.47 24.90 16.94
CA PHE A 556 -11.83 24.14 15.85
C PHE A 556 -10.81 24.99 15.06
N ALA A 557 -10.79 26.32 15.21
CA ALA A 557 -9.90 27.17 14.42
C ALA A 557 -8.41 26.77 14.53
N PRO A 558 -7.83 26.50 15.73
CA PRO A 558 -6.43 26.13 15.85
C PRO A 558 -6.06 24.84 15.12
N VAL A 559 -6.92 23.81 15.18
CA VAL A 559 -6.65 22.52 14.53
C VAL A 559 -6.79 22.64 13.01
N ILE A 560 -7.79 23.38 12.52
CA ILE A 560 -7.95 23.64 11.09
C ILE A 560 -6.73 24.40 10.56
N ASP A 561 -6.27 25.44 11.25
CA ASP A 561 -5.09 26.21 10.85
C ASP A 561 -3.80 25.37 10.89
N ARG A 562 -3.65 24.52 11.92
CA ARG A 562 -2.51 23.61 12.04
C ARG A 562 -2.47 22.56 10.93
N LEU A 563 -3.62 22.09 10.47
CA LEU A 563 -3.76 21.08 9.42
C LEU A 563 -3.89 21.67 8.01
N THR A 564 -3.95 23.00 7.89
CA THR A 564 -4.02 23.67 6.58
C THR A 564 -2.64 23.77 5.94
N LEU A 565 -2.52 23.25 4.72
CA LEU A 565 -1.43 23.50 3.79
C LEU A 565 -1.71 24.84 3.09
N PRO A 566 -0.82 25.84 3.23
CA PRO A 566 -1.08 27.17 2.70
C PRO A 566 -1.04 27.19 1.17
N CYS A 567 -1.91 28.01 0.58
CA CYS A 567 -1.83 28.40 -0.83
C CYS A 567 -0.53 29.18 -1.07
N ARG A 568 0.11 28.99 -2.23
CA ARG A 568 1.34 29.69 -2.62
C ARG A 568 1.19 30.28 -4.01
N ASN A 569 1.86 31.40 -4.30
CA ASN A 569 1.86 32.02 -5.62
C ASN A 569 3.09 31.60 -6.44
N GLY A 570 3.24 30.29 -6.62
CA GLY A 570 4.37 29.68 -7.31
C GLY A 570 5.34 28.94 -6.38
N TRP A 571 6.24 28.15 -6.97
CA TRP A 571 7.06 27.18 -6.22
C TRP A 571 8.06 27.83 -5.25
N ASP A 572 8.58 29.00 -5.62
CA ASP A 572 9.55 29.75 -4.83
C ASP A 572 8.91 30.70 -3.80
N ASP A 573 7.58 30.83 -3.81
CA ASP A 573 6.84 31.58 -2.79
C ASP A 573 6.74 30.72 -1.51
N LEU A 574 7.64 30.97 -0.56
CA LEU A 574 7.74 30.19 0.67
C LEU A 574 6.99 30.89 1.81
N PRO A 575 6.08 30.18 2.52
CA PRO A 575 5.45 30.69 3.73
C PRO A 575 6.50 31.11 4.77
N THR A 576 6.15 32.09 5.62
CA THR A 576 7.07 32.57 6.66
C THR A 576 7.55 31.44 7.57
N GLY A 577 8.87 31.32 7.72
CA GLY A 577 9.49 30.28 8.54
C GLY A 577 9.58 28.90 7.87
N ALA A 578 9.15 28.75 6.62
CA ALA A 578 9.38 27.56 5.83
C ALA A 578 10.72 27.63 5.06
N GLN A 579 11.28 26.48 4.75
CA GLN A 579 12.50 26.33 3.96
C GLN A 579 12.20 25.60 2.64
N LYS A 580 13.09 25.70 1.65
CA LYS A 580 12.95 24.96 0.37
C LYS A 580 12.77 23.45 0.58
N LEU A 581 13.47 22.89 1.57
CA LEU A 581 13.39 21.47 1.92
C LEU A 581 12.01 21.03 2.43
N ASP A 582 11.19 21.96 2.94
CA ASP A 582 9.82 21.65 3.35
C ASP A 582 8.90 21.36 2.17
N PHE A 583 9.29 21.79 0.96
CA PHE A 583 8.55 21.59 -0.29
C PHE A 583 9.27 20.67 -1.27
N ASP A 584 10.35 19.99 -0.84
CA ASP A 584 11.04 18.98 -1.65
C ASP A 584 10.19 17.69 -1.77
N ILE A 585 9.47 17.54 -2.88
CA ILE A 585 8.54 16.43 -3.12
C ILE A 585 9.19 15.04 -3.15
N SER A 586 10.53 14.96 -3.15
CA SER A 586 11.26 13.70 -2.99
C SER A 586 11.35 13.21 -1.55
N ARG A 587 11.05 14.08 -0.57
CA ARG A 587 11.19 13.78 0.86
C ARG A 587 9.85 13.44 1.49
N PHE A 588 9.88 12.40 2.31
CA PHE A 588 8.79 12.04 3.20
C PHE A 588 8.80 12.86 4.49
N ASP A 589 7.66 12.79 5.20
CA ASP A 589 7.48 13.34 6.56
C ASP A 589 7.85 14.83 6.66
N ARG A 590 7.56 15.60 5.61
CA ARG A 590 7.80 17.05 5.55
C ARG A 590 6.74 17.80 6.34
N ARG A 591 7.17 18.87 7.02
CA ARG A 591 6.30 19.78 7.80
C ARG A 591 5.18 20.39 6.95
N PHE A 592 5.44 20.68 5.68
CA PHE A 592 4.49 21.24 4.72
C PHE A 592 4.20 20.25 3.59
N SER A 593 3.57 19.13 3.94
CA SER A 593 3.09 18.14 2.98
C SER A 593 1.70 17.64 3.37
N LEU A 594 1.01 16.98 2.44
CA LEU A 594 -0.38 16.54 2.64
C LEU A 594 -0.55 15.59 3.85
N ILE A 595 0.48 14.82 4.20
CA ILE A 595 0.43 13.92 5.38
C ILE A 595 0.50 14.67 6.72
N GLY A 596 1.12 15.85 6.75
CA GLY A 596 1.19 16.71 7.94
C GLY A 596 0.13 17.81 7.98
N ARG A 597 -0.42 18.16 6.79
CA ARG A 597 -1.37 19.25 6.55
C ARG A 597 -2.39 18.84 5.47
N PRO A 598 -3.39 18.02 5.82
CA PRO A 598 -4.32 17.40 4.88
C PRO A 598 -5.41 18.35 4.34
N LEU A 599 -5.61 19.53 4.93
CA LEU A 599 -6.56 20.53 4.43
C LEU A 599 -5.80 21.47 3.49
N VAL A 600 -6.29 21.72 2.29
CA VAL A 600 -5.50 22.45 1.28
C VAL A 600 -6.14 23.79 0.96
N ALA A 601 -5.49 24.89 1.30
CA ALA A 601 -5.95 26.21 0.90
C ALA A 601 -5.73 26.41 -0.60
N MET A 602 -6.81 26.71 -1.33
CA MET A 602 -6.80 26.98 -2.77
C MET A 602 -6.81 28.49 -3.08
N THR A 603 -7.14 29.34 -2.11
CA THR A 603 -7.00 30.79 -2.18
C THR A 603 -6.12 31.30 -1.03
N SER A 604 -5.59 32.52 -1.17
CA SER A 604 -4.65 33.14 -0.22
C SER A 604 -5.26 34.25 0.62
N ASP A 605 -6.59 34.43 0.56
CA ASP A 605 -7.33 35.39 1.38
C ASP A 605 -7.50 34.91 2.83
N ASP A 606 -7.96 35.79 3.73
CA ASP A 606 -8.12 35.50 5.18
C ASP A 606 -9.18 34.44 5.48
N ASP A 607 -10.11 34.18 4.54
CA ASP A 607 -11.12 33.13 4.63
C ASP A 607 -10.98 32.15 3.45
N PRO A 608 -9.86 31.41 3.39
CA PRO A 608 -9.47 30.71 2.19
C PRO A 608 -10.49 29.63 1.82
N LEU A 609 -10.65 29.39 0.52
CA LEU A 609 -11.35 28.22 0.04
C LEU A 609 -10.48 26.99 0.31
N LEU A 610 -10.95 26.08 1.16
CA LEU A 610 -10.25 24.87 1.55
C LEU A 610 -10.77 23.67 0.76
N ALA A 611 -9.86 22.89 0.18
CA ALA A 611 -10.17 21.54 -0.28
C ALA A 611 -10.02 20.54 0.88
N VAL A 612 -11.03 19.69 1.06
CA VAL A 612 -11.17 18.78 2.18
C VAL A 612 -11.48 17.37 1.69
N ALA A 613 -10.76 16.39 2.22
CA ALA A 613 -10.97 14.96 1.95
C ALA A 613 -10.90 14.18 3.26
N PRO A 614 -12.06 13.75 3.82
CA PRO A 614 -12.13 13.24 5.20
C PRO A 614 -11.19 12.07 5.49
N ALA A 615 -11.04 11.11 4.56
CA ALA A 615 -10.18 9.94 4.76
C ALA A 615 -8.69 10.28 4.76
N ILE A 616 -8.29 11.35 4.07
CA ILE A 616 -6.91 11.83 4.06
C ILE A 616 -6.60 12.56 5.38
N VAL A 617 -7.57 13.27 5.94
CA VAL A 617 -7.45 13.90 7.27
C VAL A 617 -7.29 12.85 8.36
N GLU A 618 -8.08 11.77 8.34
CA GLU A 618 -7.91 10.65 9.28
C GLU A 618 -6.55 9.97 9.11
N ARG A 619 -6.11 9.74 7.87
CA ARG A 619 -4.78 9.17 7.61
C ARG A 619 -3.66 10.02 8.19
N ALA A 620 -3.73 11.34 8.00
CA ALA A 620 -2.79 12.29 8.57
C ALA A 620 -2.82 12.28 10.10
N ALA A 621 -4.00 12.28 10.72
CA ALA A 621 -4.13 12.19 12.17
C ALA A 621 -3.48 10.91 12.71
N ARG A 622 -3.77 9.74 12.13
CA ARG A 622 -3.16 8.46 12.51
C ARG A 622 -1.64 8.46 12.34
N HIS A 623 -1.14 8.97 11.22
CA HIS A 623 0.30 9.07 10.98
C HIS A 623 0.99 9.96 12.02
N ASN A 624 0.38 11.09 12.37
CA ASN A 624 0.93 12.03 13.34
C ASN A 624 0.91 11.45 14.75
N VAL A 625 -0.20 10.84 15.18
CA VAL A 625 -0.32 10.19 16.50
C VAL A 625 0.69 9.05 16.64
N ALA A 626 0.73 8.12 15.68
CA ALA A 626 1.67 7.00 15.71
C ALA A 626 3.13 7.49 15.66
N GLY A 627 3.41 8.50 14.83
CA GLY A 627 4.73 9.10 14.74
C GLY A 627 5.15 9.84 16.02
N ALA A 628 4.22 10.40 16.78
CA ALA A 628 4.50 11.05 18.05
C ALA A 628 4.67 10.04 19.19
N SER A 629 3.85 8.98 19.24
CA SER A 629 3.83 8.01 20.35
C SER A 629 5.16 7.27 20.50
N VAL A 630 5.82 6.92 19.40
CA VAL A 630 7.14 6.23 19.40
C VAL A 630 8.31 7.18 19.12
N GLY A 631 8.08 8.49 19.15
CA GLY A 631 9.12 9.48 18.87
C GLY A 631 9.69 9.43 17.44
N GLY A 632 8.97 8.83 16.49
CA GLY A 632 9.43 8.62 15.12
C GLY A 632 9.44 9.89 14.26
N LEU A 633 8.45 10.77 14.37
CA LEU A 633 8.42 12.06 13.67
C LEU A 633 9.12 13.08 14.56
N GLN A 634 10.25 13.64 14.16
CA GLN A 634 11.08 14.49 15.04
C GLN A 634 11.27 15.92 14.51
N GLY A 635 11.79 16.79 15.37
CA GLY A 635 12.28 18.11 15.00
C GLY A 635 11.18 19.05 14.51
N ASP A 636 11.43 19.66 13.35
CA ASP A 636 10.61 20.75 12.80
C ASP A 636 9.25 20.29 12.25
N PHE A 637 8.97 18.98 12.23
CA PHE A 637 7.62 18.48 11.95
C PHE A 637 6.58 19.07 12.94
N TRP A 638 6.99 19.26 14.19
CA TRP A 638 6.14 19.76 15.28
C TRP A 638 6.32 21.25 15.50
N VAL A 639 5.22 21.94 15.75
CA VAL A 639 5.21 23.40 15.95
C VAL A 639 5.36 23.76 17.43
N SER A 640 4.63 23.07 18.31
CA SER A 640 4.61 23.36 19.74
C SER A 640 5.87 22.85 20.44
N LYS A 641 6.33 23.63 21.44
CA LYS A 641 7.48 23.23 22.28
C LYS A 641 7.17 21.99 23.12
N ALA A 642 5.92 21.87 23.58
CA ALA A 642 5.44 20.73 24.36
C ALA A 642 5.56 19.42 23.55
N MET A 643 5.05 19.42 22.31
CA MET A 643 5.15 18.24 21.43
C MET A 643 6.59 17.88 21.08
N ARG A 644 7.42 18.86 20.68
CA ARG A 644 8.86 18.60 20.43
C ARG A 644 9.56 17.97 21.62
N SER A 645 9.22 18.43 22.83
CA SER A 645 9.81 17.90 24.06
C SER A 645 9.29 16.51 24.40
N TYR A 646 7.99 16.25 24.20
CA TYR A 646 7.39 14.93 24.40
C TYR A 646 8.00 13.89 23.47
N VAL A 647 7.99 14.15 22.16
CA VAL A 647 8.49 13.23 21.13
C VAL A 647 9.98 12.94 21.32
N GLY A 648 10.78 13.93 21.71
CA GLY A 648 12.19 13.72 22.03
C GLY A 648 12.38 12.73 23.19
N ARG A 649 11.55 12.82 24.24
CA ARG A 649 11.57 11.86 25.35
C ARG A 649 11.02 10.49 24.95
N ALA A 650 9.95 10.45 24.15
CA ALA A 650 9.37 9.21 23.67
C ALA A 650 10.39 8.41 22.85
N GLY A 651 11.13 9.08 21.95
CA GLY A 651 12.20 8.43 21.18
C GLY A 651 13.37 7.94 22.04
N GLU A 652 13.75 8.68 23.09
CA GLU A 652 14.76 8.22 24.06
C GLU A 652 14.27 7.00 24.85
N HIS A 653 13.01 7.01 25.28
CA HIS A 653 12.38 5.91 26.00
C HIS A 653 12.26 4.64 25.14
N SER A 654 11.72 4.74 23.92
CA SER A 654 11.62 3.60 23.00
C SER A 654 13.00 3.03 22.64
N GLY A 655 14.03 3.89 22.54
CA GLY A 655 15.41 3.42 22.37
C GLY A 655 15.91 2.59 23.57
N MET A 656 15.60 2.98 24.80
CA MET A 656 15.95 2.22 26.00
C MET A 656 15.16 0.91 26.11
N GLU A 657 13.86 0.93 25.82
CA GLU A 657 13.01 -0.28 25.77
C GLU A 657 13.52 -1.27 24.72
N PHE A 658 13.99 -0.77 23.57
CA PHE A 658 14.60 -1.62 22.55
C PHE A 658 15.90 -2.26 23.03
N ASN A 659 16.76 -1.53 23.75
CA ASN A 659 17.95 -2.09 24.37
C ASN A 659 17.61 -3.22 25.35
N GLU A 660 16.58 -3.03 26.19
CA GLU A 660 16.09 -4.05 27.12
C GLU A 660 15.54 -5.27 26.38
N ARG A 661 14.67 -5.07 25.38
CA ARG A 661 14.15 -6.16 24.54
C ARG A 661 15.28 -6.97 23.88
N VAL A 662 16.29 -6.29 23.34
CA VAL A 662 17.45 -6.98 22.74
C VAL A 662 18.21 -7.79 23.79
N ALA A 663 18.42 -7.25 25.00
CA ALA A 663 19.05 -7.99 26.08
C ALA A 663 18.23 -9.25 26.44
N ASP A 664 16.93 -9.13 26.67
CA ASP A 664 16.04 -10.26 27.01
C ASP A 664 16.06 -11.36 25.94
N VAL A 665 16.01 -10.95 24.66
CA VAL A 665 16.02 -11.87 23.51
C VAL A 665 17.38 -12.58 23.38
N VAL A 666 18.49 -11.92 23.74
CA VAL A 666 19.82 -12.53 23.81
C VAL A 666 19.94 -13.46 25.02
N GLU A 667 19.38 -13.10 26.18
CA GLU A 667 19.36 -13.97 27.37
C GLU A 667 18.54 -15.25 27.13
N ALA A 668 17.42 -15.15 26.43
CA ALA A 668 16.60 -16.30 26.04
C ALA A 668 17.36 -17.34 25.19
N ARG A 669 18.50 -16.96 24.60
CA ARG A 669 19.41 -17.84 23.84
C ARG A 669 20.55 -18.40 24.69
N GLY A 670 20.51 -18.20 26.00
CA GLY A 670 21.44 -18.77 26.98
C GLY A 670 22.64 -17.89 27.33
N LEU A 671 22.73 -16.68 26.80
CA LEU A 671 23.77 -15.71 27.20
C LEU A 671 23.38 -15.00 28.50
N THR A 672 24.35 -14.41 29.19
CA THR A 672 24.08 -13.40 30.22
C THR A 672 24.18 -12.03 29.58
N ALA A 673 23.13 -11.20 29.62
CA ALA A 673 23.12 -9.90 28.95
C ALA A 673 22.68 -8.75 29.85
N ALA A 674 23.16 -7.55 29.58
CA ALA A 674 22.73 -6.34 30.27
C ALA A 674 22.60 -5.18 29.28
N ALA A 675 21.51 -4.42 29.41
CA ALA A 675 21.24 -3.24 28.60
C ALA A 675 21.94 -1.98 29.16
N SER A 676 22.23 -1.02 28.28
CA SER A 676 22.72 0.33 28.59
C SER A 676 23.94 0.38 29.51
N VAL A 677 24.96 -0.43 29.19
CA VAL A 677 26.15 -0.63 30.02
C VAL A 677 27.21 0.42 29.74
N LYS A 678 27.64 1.14 30.78
CA LYS A 678 28.73 2.12 30.65
C LYS A 678 30.09 1.41 30.55
N PRO A 679 30.99 1.77 29.60
CA PRO A 679 32.34 1.23 29.52
C PRO A 679 33.13 1.37 30.83
N SER A 680 32.97 2.50 31.54
CA SER A 680 33.58 2.72 32.86
C SER A 680 33.12 1.71 33.92
N ALA A 681 31.85 1.29 33.87
CA ALA A 681 31.26 0.37 34.84
C ALA A 681 31.68 -1.08 34.58
N CYS A 682 31.69 -1.52 33.31
CA CYS A 682 32.03 -2.90 32.96
C CYS A 682 33.54 -3.19 32.98
N LEU A 683 34.39 -2.15 32.94
CA LEU A 683 35.85 -2.28 33.07
C LEU A 683 36.40 -1.83 34.43
N ASN A 684 35.57 -1.23 35.30
CA ASN A 684 36.02 -0.57 36.54
C ASN A 684 37.03 0.57 36.30
N HIS A 685 36.90 1.29 35.19
CA HIS A 685 37.74 2.43 34.85
C HIS A 685 37.16 3.73 35.42
N LYS A 686 38.03 4.72 35.69
CA LYS A 686 37.56 6.08 35.99
C LYS A 686 36.88 6.67 34.75
N ALA A 687 35.73 7.32 34.94
CA ALA A 687 34.98 7.98 33.88
C ALA A 687 35.67 9.27 33.39
N THR A 688 36.79 9.12 32.69
CA THR A 688 37.52 10.21 32.02
C THR A 688 36.69 10.79 30.87
N ASP A 689 37.01 12.00 30.42
CA ASP A 689 36.31 12.62 29.29
C ASP A 689 36.52 11.89 27.96
N GLU A 690 37.60 11.12 27.83
CA GLU A 690 37.82 10.20 26.71
C GLU A 690 36.86 9.01 26.76
N LEU A 691 36.73 8.36 27.92
CA LEU A 691 35.84 7.22 28.10
C LEU A 691 34.36 7.61 27.99
N LYS A 692 33.98 8.80 28.48
CA LYS A 692 32.63 9.34 28.29
C LYS A 692 32.30 9.62 26.82
N ARG A 693 33.29 9.93 25.97
CA ARG A 693 33.09 10.18 24.55
C ARG A 693 32.81 8.92 23.73
N LEU A 694 33.15 7.74 24.25
CA LEU A 694 32.79 6.46 23.62
C LEU A 694 31.28 6.20 23.67
N GLY A 695 30.58 6.76 24.68
CA GLY A 695 29.17 6.50 24.92
C GLY A 695 28.94 5.15 25.61
N ASP A 696 27.67 4.86 25.86
CA ASP A 696 27.26 3.61 26.51
C ASP A 696 27.22 2.47 25.47
N ILE A 697 27.33 1.24 25.96
CA ILE A 697 27.13 0.01 25.19
C ILE A 697 25.64 -0.32 25.29
N ASP A 698 24.95 -0.42 24.15
CA ASP A 698 23.50 -0.63 24.15
C ASP A 698 23.15 -1.97 24.80
N VAL A 699 23.84 -3.05 24.43
CA VAL A 699 23.77 -4.35 25.12
C VAL A 699 25.17 -4.99 25.23
N LEU A 700 25.53 -5.46 26.42
CA LEU A 700 26.73 -6.26 26.66
C LEU A 700 26.31 -7.68 27.03
N ALA A 701 26.78 -8.69 26.31
CA ALA A 701 26.45 -10.08 26.56
C ALA A 701 27.68 -11.00 26.68
N PHE A 702 27.55 -12.09 27.44
CA PHE A 702 28.59 -13.09 27.64
C PHE A 702 28.07 -14.50 27.31
N SER A 703 28.89 -15.31 26.64
CA SER A 703 28.58 -16.73 26.40
C SER A 703 28.50 -17.52 27.72
N PRO A 704 27.78 -18.65 27.76
CA PRO A 704 27.63 -19.45 28.97
C PRO A 704 28.95 -19.90 29.60
N ASP A 705 29.97 -20.14 28.77
CA ASP A 705 31.31 -20.54 29.19
C ASP A 705 32.22 -19.35 29.56
N GLY A 706 31.74 -18.12 29.40
CA GLY A 706 32.45 -16.87 29.71
C GLY A 706 33.60 -16.55 28.76
N LYS A 707 33.74 -17.28 27.65
CA LYS A 707 34.86 -17.13 26.70
C LYS A 707 34.64 -16.08 25.63
N HIS A 708 33.39 -15.71 25.37
CA HIS A 708 33.04 -14.72 24.37
C HIS A 708 32.24 -13.59 25.00
N ALA A 709 32.63 -12.35 24.68
CA ALA A 709 31.93 -11.14 25.07
C ALA A 709 31.42 -10.42 23.81
N TRP A 710 30.15 -10.06 23.79
CA TRP A 710 29.47 -9.40 22.69
C TRP A 710 29.14 -7.96 23.07
N VAL A 711 29.76 -7.01 22.36
CA VAL A 711 29.43 -5.58 22.42
C VAL A 711 28.42 -5.33 21.31
N ILE A 712 27.17 -5.10 21.69
CA ILE A 712 26.05 -5.04 20.76
C ILE A 712 25.54 -3.59 20.67
N GLU A 713 25.42 -3.08 19.45
CA GLU A 713 24.64 -1.87 19.15
C GLU A 713 23.20 -2.28 18.89
N ALA A 714 22.24 -1.67 19.59
CA ALA A 714 20.81 -1.90 19.38
C ALA A 714 20.18 -0.59 18.89
N LYS A 715 19.50 -0.66 17.73
CA LYS A 715 18.81 0.50 17.17
C LYS A 715 17.43 0.13 16.63
N ASP A 716 16.41 0.79 17.19
CA ASP A 716 15.11 0.90 16.57
C ASP A 716 15.18 1.98 15.48
N ILE A 717 15.09 1.54 14.23
CA ILE A 717 15.35 2.36 13.06
C ILE A 717 14.17 2.32 12.12
N LYS A 718 13.63 3.49 11.79
CA LYS A 718 12.64 3.64 10.71
C LYS A 718 13.13 3.04 9.40
N LEU A 719 12.26 2.25 8.79
CA LEU A 719 12.38 1.73 7.44
C LEU A 719 12.71 2.83 6.41
N CYS A 720 13.61 2.51 5.48
CA CYS A 720 13.81 3.28 4.25
C CYS A 720 12.73 2.95 3.22
N ARG A 721 12.01 3.98 2.77
CA ARG A 721 10.90 3.88 1.79
C ARG A 721 11.35 4.21 0.36
N THR A 722 12.54 4.77 0.19
CA THR A 722 13.06 5.25 -1.10
C THR A 722 14.54 4.96 -1.26
N LEU A 723 15.06 5.11 -2.48
CA LEU A 723 16.49 5.01 -2.75
C LEU A 723 17.27 6.10 -2.00
N SER A 724 16.74 7.32 -1.94
CA SER A 724 17.36 8.41 -1.18
C SER A 724 17.47 8.13 0.31
N GLU A 725 16.41 7.60 0.93
CA GLU A 725 16.44 7.22 2.34
C GLU A 725 17.43 6.06 2.58
N THR A 726 17.45 5.07 1.68
CA THR A 726 18.37 3.92 1.72
C THR A 726 19.83 4.37 1.61
N ALA A 727 20.14 5.23 0.64
CA ALA A 727 21.49 5.74 0.43
C ALA A 727 21.98 6.61 1.58
N ARG A 728 21.10 7.47 2.12
CA ARG A 728 21.42 8.27 3.32
C ARG A 728 21.70 7.35 4.51
N ARG A 729 20.88 6.33 4.72
CA ARG A 729 21.08 5.34 5.79
C ARG A 729 22.44 4.65 5.65
N LEU A 730 22.78 4.14 4.47
CA LEU A 730 24.08 3.52 4.25
C LEU A 730 25.23 4.50 4.49
N SER A 731 25.09 5.77 4.11
CA SER A 731 26.11 6.80 4.35
C SER A 731 26.41 7.07 5.84
N GLU A 732 25.44 6.82 6.72
CA GLU A 732 25.53 7.00 8.18
C GLU A 732 26.21 5.83 8.90
N TYR A 733 26.38 4.69 8.23
CA TYR A 733 26.89 3.43 8.79
C TYR A 733 28.05 2.84 7.95
N ARG A 734 29.00 3.67 7.50
CA ARG A 734 30.15 3.22 6.70
C ARG A 734 31.35 2.77 7.56
N GLY A 735 31.37 3.16 8.83
CA GLY A 735 32.52 2.93 9.70
C GLY A 735 33.65 3.91 9.41
N LEU A 736 33.33 5.11 8.90
CA LEU A 736 34.28 6.13 8.48
C LEU A 736 34.05 7.45 9.21
N PRO A 737 35.07 8.33 9.33
CA PRO A 737 34.86 9.69 9.76
C PRO A 737 34.00 10.45 8.74
N LEU A 738 33.03 11.20 9.25
CA LEU A 738 32.24 12.17 8.50
C LEU A 738 33.12 13.33 8.01
N PRO A 739 32.68 14.13 7.03
CA PRO A 739 33.45 15.29 6.54
C PRO A 739 33.85 16.30 7.62
N ASN A 740 33.11 16.35 8.73
CA ASN A 740 33.42 17.19 9.89
C ASN A 740 34.43 16.57 10.88
N GLY A 741 35.05 15.44 10.51
CA GLY A 741 36.01 14.70 11.31
C GLY A 741 35.42 13.86 12.44
N LYS A 742 34.11 13.90 12.68
CA LYS A 742 33.45 13.08 13.71
C LYS A 742 33.20 11.65 13.19
N PRO A 743 33.21 10.64 14.07
CA PRO A 743 32.84 9.29 13.65
C PRO A 743 31.35 9.22 13.28
N ASP A 744 31.07 8.49 12.18
CA ASP A 744 29.71 8.06 11.85
C ASP A 744 29.18 7.04 12.87
N ASN A 745 27.92 6.61 12.72
CA ASN A 745 27.26 5.78 13.75
C ASN A 745 27.96 4.44 13.91
N LEU A 746 28.37 3.81 12.80
CA LEU A 746 29.09 2.54 12.84
C LEU A 746 30.50 2.70 13.43
N LEU A 747 31.24 3.75 13.08
CA LEU A 747 32.58 3.97 13.62
C LEU A 747 32.55 4.20 15.13
N ARG A 748 31.49 4.82 15.68
CA ARG A 748 31.30 4.90 17.14
C ARG A 748 31.15 3.53 17.78
N HIS A 749 30.41 2.62 17.14
CA HIS A 749 30.31 1.24 17.59
C HIS A 749 31.66 0.53 17.52
N LEU A 750 32.32 0.57 16.37
CA LEU A 750 33.64 -0.06 16.17
C LEU A 750 34.69 0.46 17.17
N ASN A 751 34.69 1.76 17.48
CA ASN A 751 35.58 2.34 18.50
C ASN A 751 35.26 1.80 19.90
N ARG A 752 33.99 1.59 20.25
CA ARG A 752 33.59 0.95 21.52
C ARG A 752 34.07 -0.49 21.57
N VAL A 753 33.83 -1.27 20.52
CA VAL A 753 34.28 -2.67 20.42
C VAL A 753 35.80 -2.76 20.57
N ALA A 754 36.55 -1.93 19.83
CA ALA A 754 38.01 -1.89 19.89
C ALA A 754 38.51 -1.56 21.31
N TYR A 755 37.91 -0.55 21.95
CA TYR A 755 38.29 -0.17 23.31
C TYR A 755 38.03 -1.29 24.32
N ILE A 756 36.89 -1.96 24.25
CA ILE A 756 36.57 -3.10 25.13
C ILE A 756 37.53 -4.26 24.87
N ARG A 757 37.85 -4.54 23.61
CA ARG A 757 38.80 -5.58 23.19
C ARG A 757 40.21 -5.33 23.72
N GLU A 758 40.71 -4.10 23.63
CA GLU A 758 42.02 -3.70 24.18
C GLU A 758 42.10 -3.84 25.71
N ASN A 759 40.95 -3.76 26.40
CA ASN A 759 40.85 -3.83 27.86
C ASN A 759 40.11 -5.10 28.35
N ALA A 760 40.12 -6.19 27.56
CA ALA A 760 39.39 -7.42 27.85
C ALA A 760 39.82 -8.09 29.17
N ALA A 761 41.06 -7.88 29.62
CA ALA A 761 41.54 -8.38 30.91
C ALA A 761 40.80 -7.72 32.10
N ASP A 762 40.55 -6.41 32.02
CA ASP A 762 39.78 -5.68 33.04
C ASP A 762 38.29 -6.04 32.98
N LEU A 763 37.77 -6.28 31.78
CA LEU A 763 36.42 -6.81 31.58
C LEU A 763 36.24 -8.17 32.29
N ALA A 764 37.18 -9.11 32.09
CA ALA A 764 37.15 -10.42 32.73
C ALA A 764 37.17 -10.31 34.25
N LYS A 765 38.08 -9.48 34.79
CA LYS A 765 38.23 -9.25 36.22
C LYS A 765 36.97 -8.64 36.85
N ARG A 766 36.36 -7.66 36.19
CA ARG A 766 35.18 -6.95 36.72
C ARG A 766 33.91 -7.81 36.70
N ASN A 767 33.78 -8.71 35.73
CA ASN A 767 32.61 -9.56 35.54
C ASN A 767 32.81 -11.00 36.04
N ASN A 768 33.94 -11.28 36.71
CA ASN A 768 34.29 -12.60 37.26
C ASN A 768 34.29 -13.73 36.20
N LEU A 769 34.79 -13.44 35.00
CA LEU A 769 34.88 -14.42 33.91
C LEU A 769 36.04 -15.41 34.16
N PRO A 770 35.93 -16.67 33.70
CA PRO A 770 36.93 -17.71 33.95
C PRO A 770 38.27 -17.44 33.25
N GLU A 771 38.23 -16.73 32.13
CA GLU A 771 39.41 -16.32 31.36
C GLU A 771 39.18 -14.97 30.66
N ILE A 772 40.19 -14.47 29.94
CA ILE A 772 40.06 -13.24 29.14
C ILE A 772 39.19 -13.58 27.92
N PRO A 773 38.00 -12.97 27.76
CA PRO A 773 37.10 -13.32 26.67
C PRO A 773 37.59 -12.77 25.33
N GLU A 774 37.22 -13.45 24.25
CA GLU A 774 37.27 -12.87 22.92
C GLU A 774 36.10 -11.89 22.74
N VAL A 775 36.40 -10.67 22.32
CA VAL A 775 35.40 -9.59 22.18
C VAL A 775 34.94 -9.47 20.73
N HIS A 776 33.62 -9.52 20.52
CA HIS A 776 32.93 -9.47 19.22
C HIS A 776 31.98 -8.27 19.17
N GLY A 777 31.85 -7.64 17.99
CA GLY A 777 30.85 -6.61 17.73
C GLY A 777 29.64 -7.13 16.94
N LEU A 778 28.45 -6.60 17.22
CA LEU A 778 27.22 -6.91 16.51
C LEU A 778 26.29 -5.69 16.48
N VAL A 779 25.53 -5.51 15.40
CA VAL A 779 24.47 -4.50 15.31
C VAL A 779 23.12 -5.20 15.15
N ILE A 780 22.20 -4.95 16.08
CA ILE A 780 20.84 -5.49 16.09
C ILE A 780 19.85 -4.36 15.80
N VAL A 781 18.94 -4.61 14.86
CA VAL A 781 17.89 -3.67 14.44
C VAL A 781 16.51 -4.29 14.57
N ASP A 782 15.49 -3.47 14.81
CA ASP A 782 14.11 -3.94 15.00
C ASP A 782 13.47 -4.43 13.69
N VAL A 783 13.70 -3.69 12.60
CA VAL A 783 13.18 -4.01 11.28
C VAL A 783 14.33 -4.16 10.27
N PRO A 784 14.16 -4.99 9.22
CA PRO A 784 15.18 -5.16 8.19
C PRO A 784 15.69 -3.82 7.66
N GLN A 785 17.01 -3.64 7.69
CA GLN A 785 17.68 -2.45 7.16
C GLN A 785 18.47 -2.78 5.90
N PRO A 786 18.74 -1.82 5.00
CA PRO A 786 19.55 -2.06 3.81
C PRO A 786 20.94 -2.67 4.11
N MET A 787 21.52 -2.45 5.31
CA MET A 787 22.82 -2.97 5.73
C MET A 787 22.80 -4.49 5.96
N THR A 788 21.60 -5.08 6.07
CA THR A 788 21.38 -6.52 6.16
C THR A 788 21.66 -7.20 4.81
N PHE A 789 21.42 -6.48 3.72
CA PHE A 789 21.49 -7.01 2.35
C PHE A 789 22.71 -6.51 1.58
N VAL A 790 23.27 -5.35 1.96
CA VAL A 790 24.46 -4.76 1.35
C VAL A 790 25.52 -4.53 2.42
N ILE A 791 26.76 -4.97 2.13
CA ILE A 791 27.90 -4.82 3.03
C ILE A 791 28.22 -3.32 3.19
N ALA A 792 27.94 -2.77 4.38
CA ALA A 792 28.25 -1.39 4.71
C ALA A 792 29.72 -1.19 5.17
N SER A 793 30.34 -2.25 5.70
CA SER A 793 31.73 -2.28 6.15
C SER A 793 32.29 -3.71 6.08
N GLU A 794 33.58 -3.86 5.78
CA GLU A 794 34.27 -5.17 5.77
C GLU A 794 34.61 -5.68 7.18
N SER A 795 34.39 -4.87 8.23
CA SER A 795 34.65 -5.29 9.61
C SER A 795 33.73 -6.44 10.03
N LYS A 796 34.29 -7.48 10.63
CA LYS A 796 33.52 -8.58 11.24
C LYS A 796 32.61 -8.09 12.38
N ASP A 797 32.99 -6.99 13.03
CA ASP A 797 32.25 -6.34 14.11
C ASP A 797 31.09 -5.44 13.60
N ALA A 798 30.87 -5.40 12.28
CA ALA A 798 29.83 -4.58 11.64
C ALA A 798 28.69 -5.41 11.04
N ARG A 799 28.45 -6.62 11.57
CA ARG A 799 27.34 -7.48 11.12
C ARG A 799 26.00 -6.91 11.60
N PHE A 800 25.09 -6.64 10.67
CA PHE A 800 23.72 -6.22 10.96
C PHE A 800 22.78 -7.42 10.94
N VAL A 801 21.94 -7.56 11.96
CA VAL A 801 20.89 -8.59 12.04
C VAL A 801 19.59 -8.03 12.59
N CYS A 802 18.47 -8.58 12.11
CA CYS A 802 17.17 -8.30 12.69
C CYS A 802 17.05 -9.03 14.04
N VAL A 803 16.33 -8.43 15.01
CA VAL A 803 16.06 -9.07 16.31
C VAL A 803 15.37 -10.43 16.16
N ASP A 804 14.54 -10.59 15.12
CA ASP A 804 13.84 -11.85 14.82
C ASP A 804 14.72 -12.91 14.14
N SER A 805 15.96 -12.59 13.78
CA SER A 805 16.90 -13.48 13.07
C SER A 805 18.13 -13.86 13.91
N LEU A 806 18.04 -13.74 15.24
CA LEU A 806 19.16 -14.00 16.14
C LEU A 806 19.50 -15.49 16.33
N ASP A 807 18.66 -16.39 15.84
CA ASP A 807 18.93 -17.84 15.85
C ASP A 807 20.06 -18.23 14.88
N ASP A 808 20.35 -17.40 13.89
CA ASP A 808 21.42 -17.61 12.91
C ASP A 808 22.80 -17.11 13.40
N ILE A 809 22.89 -16.62 14.64
CA ILE A 809 24.14 -16.17 15.25
C ILE A 809 24.82 -17.33 15.98
N ASN A 810 26.06 -17.63 15.58
CA ASN A 810 26.93 -18.44 16.42
C ASN A 810 27.50 -17.56 17.55
N TRP A 811 26.95 -17.72 18.75
CA TRP A 811 27.35 -16.97 19.95
C TRP A 811 28.68 -17.45 20.58
N THR A 812 29.22 -18.56 20.09
CA THR A 812 30.53 -19.15 20.46
C THR A 812 31.34 -19.50 19.20
N PRO A 813 31.81 -18.49 18.44
CA PRO A 813 32.48 -18.66 17.16
C PRO A 813 33.84 -19.35 17.21
#